data_AF-A0A812I902-F1
#
_entry.id   AF-A0A812I902-F1
#
_cell.length_a   1.000
_cell.length_b   1.000
_cell.length_c   1.000
_cell.angle_alpha   90.00
_cell.angle_beta   90.00
_cell.angle_gamma   90.00
#
_symmetry.space_group_name_H-M   'P 1'
#
loop_
_entity.id
_entity.type
_entity.pdbx_description
1 polymer ?
#
loop_
_entity_poly.entity_id
_entity_poly.type
_entity_poly.pdbx_seq_one_letter_code
_entity_poly.pdbx_strand_id
1 'polypeptide(L)'
;MITSKDTELLRNLGEDHCFPRGYPVIWQPGQRLHLCGFYPKFKNDAEYRSISTEGVSRLSLTIKWSGFLFALLAFSHENNYYWVVTSKNSANCVQSPLEDFTQLAADVIASELGDTLPFAIKLLADRKTYLCGECLSMSDQGHGYSYHKDAAMITCAGKYDNQYRAEQDDASLLLHLPLSEMRTLAQECGFRCVQQLEVPSSKVQRIVDELEAMRDFLTLKTTMRLLARYGLPVEQFREHADIIDSDTLEGLVMHYHYSGKPSLRVKWKLPRYTFVTTLLRPVRKNGISSSRLVDKSASMAKSWCRTQEGCDYFTCFGVLAGELVKDLPGGTLVAPWISAAEEVLALEHGELLRRGRQVIERTRDQVSAALTKSKHILHVQKHDSIGCALVTFTSSEACQRLLQLGARLDIGGVVADLKRHTDKTTGQPSTDTVFVAWGRQQELSSPVSSEALLASLESYISGSPNASPIVLPEKRPVAPQRSGWQLRLVLRGIMGSGKTTLARALASELKAAYISQDDYAHHGKDARRASFLEEVRQATASVLVLDRVNSLRRHRAEILEVLHGDGTAVLLSLHHPLDPPGQDAGEGALRLAETRILQRADHQTLSGNRTDLSSILRCTANLMEPVTDAEVAAFGAHIRVDMTLSPQDAFAFVLEQLESLGLAERNDAAQWAIRAPFPFDIASAQ
;
A
#
# COMPACT_ATOMS: atom_id res chain seq x y z
N MET A 1 5.96 -2.63 20.39
CA MET A 1 5.88 -3.26 19.06
C MET A 1 5.95 -2.16 18.01
N ILE A 2 7.00 -2.12 17.17
CA ILE A 2 7.06 -1.12 16.09
C ILE A 2 6.31 -1.70 14.89
N THR A 3 5.11 -1.19 14.65
CA THR A 3 4.34 -1.52 13.45
C THR A 3 4.39 -0.33 12.50
N SER A 4 4.84 -0.53 11.27
CA SER A 4 4.81 0.50 10.24
C SER A 4 4.27 -0.08 8.94
N LYS A 5 3.43 0.70 8.24
CA LYS A 5 3.01 0.40 6.86
C LYS A 5 4.07 0.81 5.84
N ASP A 6 5.06 1.60 6.28
CA ASP A 6 6.19 2.01 5.47
C ASP A 6 7.26 0.92 5.48
N THR A 7 7.33 0.18 4.38
CA THR A 7 8.30 -0.91 4.19
C THR A 7 9.73 -0.41 4.07
N GLU A 8 9.92 0.82 3.58
CA GLU A 8 11.23 1.44 3.43
C GLU A 8 11.78 1.87 4.78
N LEU A 9 10.95 2.50 5.63
CA LEU A 9 11.32 2.80 7.02
C LEU A 9 11.74 1.54 7.79
N LEU A 10 10.95 0.45 7.71
CA LEU A 10 11.30 -0.81 8.38
C LEU A 10 12.59 -1.43 7.83
N ARG A 11 12.88 -1.24 6.54
CA ARG A 11 14.15 -1.68 5.95
C ARG A 11 15.30 -0.87 6.51
N ASN A 12 15.19 0.46 6.48
CA ASN A 12 16.24 1.36 6.95
C ASN A 12 16.52 1.12 8.45
N LEU A 13 15.49 0.98 9.30
CA LEU A 13 15.68 0.58 10.71
C LEU A 13 16.40 -0.77 10.86
N GLY A 14 16.09 -1.74 9.98
CA GLY A 14 16.76 -3.03 9.95
C GLY A 14 18.22 -2.96 9.48
N GLU A 15 18.54 -2.08 8.54
CA GLU A 15 19.89 -1.87 8.00
C GLU A 15 20.74 -1.02 8.96
N ASP A 16 20.20 0.08 9.47
CA ASP A 16 20.91 1.08 10.29
C ASP A 16 21.08 0.65 11.75
N HIS A 17 20.15 -0.16 12.27
CA HIS A 17 20.08 -0.50 13.69
C HIS A 17 19.88 -1.99 13.97
N CYS A 18 20.01 -2.84 12.94
CA CYS A 18 19.75 -4.27 13.04
C CYS A 18 18.36 -4.60 13.62
N PHE A 19 17.36 -3.71 13.46
CA PHE A 19 15.99 -3.99 13.92
C PHE A 19 15.39 -5.18 13.15
N PRO A 20 15.02 -6.26 13.85
CA PRO A 20 14.44 -7.45 13.24
C PRO A 20 12.96 -7.31 12.92
N ARG A 21 12.48 -8.31 12.17
CA ARG A 21 11.11 -8.42 11.69
C ARG A 21 10.40 -9.57 12.40
N GLY A 22 9.22 -9.28 12.98
CA GLY A 22 8.36 -10.25 13.68
C GLY A 22 8.94 -10.59 15.05
N TYR A 23 8.18 -10.34 16.13
CA TYR A 23 8.75 -10.37 17.48
C TYR A 23 7.81 -10.90 18.56
N PRO A 24 7.90 -12.20 18.90
CA PRO A 24 7.69 -12.61 20.26
C PRO A 24 8.80 -12.01 21.13
N VAL A 25 8.41 -11.44 22.26
CA VAL A 25 9.31 -10.83 23.23
C VAL A 25 9.09 -11.54 24.56
N ILE A 26 10.16 -12.04 25.17
CA ILE A 26 10.09 -12.47 26.58
C ILE A 26 10.56 -11.28 27.42
N TRP A 27 9.62 -10.70 28.14
CA TRP A 27 9.88 -9.62 29.07
C TRP A 27 9.85 -10.15 30.50
N GLN A 28 10.95 -9.94 31.22
CA GLN A 28 11.04 -10.16 32.66
C GLN A 28 11.07 -8.78 33.33
N PRO A 29 9.96 -8.34 33.97
CA PRO A 29 9.87 -7.02 34.57
C PRO A 29 11.03 -6.72 35.53
N GLY A 30 11.63 -5.54 35.38
CA GLY A 30 12.79 -5.10 36.17
C GLY A 30 14.09 -5.86 35.91
N GLN A 31 14.11 -6.83 34.97
CA GLN A 31 15.29 -7.63 34.67
C GLN A 31 15.74 -7.46 33.22
N ARG A 32 14.98 -8.01 32.26
CA ARG A 32 15.48 -8.25 30.88
C ARG A 32 14.37 -8.22 29.82
N LEU A 33 14.78 -7.88 28.60
CA LEU A 33 13.98 -7.96 27.39
C LEU A 33 14.71 -8.88 26.39
N HIS A 34 14.12 -10.03 26.11
CA HIS A 34 14.67 -11.00 25.16
C HIS A 34 13.97 -10.85 23.81
N LEU A 35 14.75 -10.61 22.76
CA LEU A 35 14.28 -10.34 21.40
C LEU A 35 14.55 -11.56 20.51
N CYS A 36 13.53 -12.01 19.77
CA CYS A 36 13.59 -13.15 18.86
C CYS A 36 12.98 -12.77 17.50
N GLY A 37 13.65 -13.01 16.37
CA GLY A 37 13.05 -12.62 15.09
C GLY A 37 13.78 -13.13 13.85
N PHE A 38 13.28 -12.74 12.69
CA PHE A 38 13.90 -13.06 11.41
C PHE A 38 15.16 -12.24 11.16
N TYR A 39 16.04 -12.73 10.28
CA TYR A 39 17.09 -11.89 9.68
C TYR A 39 16.49 -10.58 9.14
N PRO A 40 17.24 -9.46 9.20
CA PRO A 40 16.86 -8.21 8.56
C PRO A 40 16.43 -8.44 7.11
N LYS A 41 15.46 -7.65 6.65
CA LYS A 41 14.89 -7.82 5.32
C LYS A 41 15.92 -7.44 4.25
N PHE A 42 16.68 -8.42 3.77
CA PHE A 42 17.60 -8.23 2.65
C PHE A 42 16.86 -7.92 1.35
N LYS A 43 17.50 -7.12 0.50
CA LYS A 43 16.96 -6.54 -0.75
C LYS A 43 16.21 -7.58 -1.58
N ASN A 44 14.95 -7.28 -1.90
CA ASN A 44 14.17 -8.06 -2.84
C ASN A 44 14.45 -7.53 -4.24
N ASP A 45 14.57 -8.42 -5.22
CA ASP A 45 14.43 -8.03 -6.61
C ASP A 45 12.99 -7.57 -6.83
N ALA A 46 12.83 -6.33 -7.31
CA ALA A 46 11.54 -5.78 -7.74
C ALA A 46 11.31 -5.97 -9.24
N GLU A 47 12.39 -6.24 -9.98
CA GLU A 47 12.49 -6.40 -11.42
C GLU A 47 13.76 -7.22 -11.70
N TYR A 48 13.90 -7.72 -12.93
CA TYR A 48 15.11 -8.38 -13.39
C TYR A 48 16.32 -7.46 -13.25
N ARG A 49 17.40 -7.99 -12.65
CA ARG A 49 18.71 -7.37 -12.60
C ARG A 49 19.74 -8.44 -12.89
N SER A 50 20.59 -8.18 -13.88
CA SER A 50 21.73 -9.05 -14.14
C SER A 50 22.62 -9.09 -12.90
N ILE A 51 23.09 -10.29 -12.55
CA ILE A 51 24.01 -10.44 -11.44
C ILE A 51 25.45 -10.42 -11.97
N SER A 52 26.31 -9.62 -11.34
CA SER A 52 27.75 -9.64 -11.60
C SER A 52 28.46 -10.60 -10.65
N THR A 53 29.35 -11.40 -11.21
CA THR A 53 30.23 -12.35 -10.51
C THR A 53 31.67 -11.84 -10.38
N GLU A 54 31.93 -10.60 -10.78
CA GLU A 54 33.25 -9.99 -10.69
C GLU A 54 33.74 -9.93 -9.23
N GLY A 55 34.92 -10.49 -8.98
CA GLY A 55 35.54 -10.53 -7.65
C GLY A 55 34.91 -11.49 -6.64
N VAL A 56 33.94 -12.31 -7.05
CA VAL A 56 33.31 -13.32 -6.18
C VAL A 56 34.28 -14.47 -5.94
N SER A 57 34.66 -14.68 -4.67
CA SER A 57 35.56 -15.76 -4.26
C SER A 57 34.81 -17.05 -3.91
N ARG A 58 33.55 -16.96 -3.47
CA ARG A 58 32.68 -18.10 -3.18
C ARG A 58 31.22 -17.72 -3.38
N LEU A 59 30.41 -18.65 -3.87
CA LEU A 59 28.96 -18.48 -3.99
C LEU A 59 28.27 -19.63 -3.26
N SER A 60 27.27 -19.30 -2.45
CA SER A 60 26.39 -20.28 -1.86
C SER A 60 24.96 -20.12 -2.37
N LEU A 61 24.28 -21.23 -2.66
CA LEU A 61 22.94 -21.25 -3.21
C LEU A 61 21.96 -21.96 -2.27
N THR A 62 20.82 -21.34 -2.01
CA THR A 62 19.70 -21.97 -1.28
C THR A 62 18.43 -21.82 -2.11
N ILE A 63 17.58 -22.85 -2.16
CA ILE A 63 16.25 -22.72 -2.75
C ILE A 63 15.42 -21.72 -1.95
N LYS A 64 14.74 -20.82 -2.67
CA LYS A 64 13.83 -19.89 -2.04
C LYS A 64 12.47 -20.55 -1.80
N TRP A 65 12.16 -20.77 -0.54
CA TRP A 65 10.85 -21.21 -0.09
C TRP A 65 9.89 -20.02 0.01
N SER A 66 8.62 -20.30 -0.25
CA SER A 66 7.53 -19.33 -0.11
C SER A 66 6.38 -19.97 0.63
N GLY A 67 6.26 -19.60 1.90
CA GLY A 67 5.08 -19.82 2.71
C GLY A 67 4.75 -18.52 3.43
N PHE A 68 3.90 -18.60 4.45
CA PHE A 68 3.80 -17.52 5.40
C PHE A 68 4.85 -17.72 6.50
N LEU A 69 5.42 -16.61 6.96
CA LEU A 69 6.53 -16.65 7.90
C LEU A 69 6.05 -16.91 9.32
N PHE A 70 6.72 -17.81 10.05
CA PHE A 70 6.49 -18.04 11.48
C PHE A 70 7.78 -17.95 12.32
N ALA A 71 7.63 -17.57 13.58
CA ALA A 71 8.68 -17.69 14.59
C ALA A 71 8.19 -18.55 15.75
N LEU A 72 8.98 -19.56 16.11
CA LEU A 72 8.80 -20.49 17.21
C LEU A 72 9.78 -20.16 18.33
N LEU A 73 9.24 -19.82 19.50
CA LEU A 73 9.99 -19.52 20.71
C LEU A 73 9.57 -20.49 21.81
N ALA A 74 10.54 -21.09 22.50
CA ALA A 74 10.31 -21.90 23.69
C ALA A 74 11.05 -21.32 24.89
N PHE A 75 10.49 -21.49 26.09
CA PHE A 75 11.11 -21.04 27.34
C PHE A 75 10.62 -21.87 28.52
N SER A 76 11.39 -21.92 29.61
CA SER A 76 10.99 -22.57 30.86
C SER A 76 10.56 -21.53 31.90
N HIS A 77 9.50 -21.81 32.64
CA HIS A 77 9.07 -21.02 33.80
C HIS A 77 8.48 -21.95 34.86
N GLU A 78 8.91 -21.82 36.11
CA GLU A 78 8.42 -22.63 37.25
C GLU A 78 8.44 -24.15 36.96
N ASN A 79 9.56 -24.66 36.45
CA ASN A 79 9.76 -26.08 36.05
C ASN A 79 8.84 -26.58 34.93
N ASN A 80 8.08 -25.71 34.29
CA ASN A 80 7.27 -26.02 33.11
C ASN A 80 7.92 -25.45 31.86
N TYR A 81 7.67 -26.10 30.72
CA TYR A 81 8.12 -25.66 29.41
C TYR A 81 6.95 -25.09 28.63
N TYR A 82 7.16 -23.90 28.08
CA TYR A 82 6.19 -23.16 27.30
C TYR A 82 6.75 -22.90 25.92
N TRP A 83 5.85 -22.72 24.95
CA TRP A 83 6.22 -22.27 23.63
C TRP A 83 5.16 -21.33 23.07
N VAL A 84 5.60 -20.48 22.16
CA VAL A 84 4.76 -19.51 21.45
C VAL A 84 5.15 -19.53 19.99
N VAL A 85 4.13 -19.50 19.14
CA VAL A 85 4.29 -19.23 17.71
C VAL A 85 3.81 -17.83 17.43
N THR A 86 4.46 -17.16 16.50
CA THR A 86 3.95 -15.93 15.90
C THR A 86 4.04 -16.05 14.39
N SER A 87 3.12 -15.43 13.67
CA SER A 87 3.21 -15.29 12.21
C SER A 87 3.51 -13.85 11.84
N LYS A 88 4.23 -13.62 10.74
CA LYS A 88 4.43 -12.26 10.23
C LYS A 88 3.11 -11.57 9.84
N ASN A 89 2.04 -12.34 9.62
CA ASN A 89 0.71 -11.81 9.33
C ASN A 89 -0.18 -11.69 10.58
N SER A 90 0.25 -12.17 11.77
CA SER A 90 -0.61 -12.26 12.97
C SER A 90 -0.95 -10.92 13.63
N ALA A 91 -0.26 -9.84 13.30
CA ALA A 91 -0.55 -8.51 13.85
C ALA A 91 -1.77 -7.82 13.20
N ASN A 92 -2.47 -8.50 12.27
CA ASN A 92 -3.69 -7.97 11.66
C ASN A 92 -4.91 -8.42 12.47
N CYS A 93 -5.29 -7.65 13.50
CA CYS A 93 -6.45 -7.91 14.37
C CYS A 93 -7.83 -7.86 13.66
N VAL A 94 -7.86 -7.65 12.34
CA VAL A 94 -9.05 -7.55 11.50
C VAL A 94 -9.36 -8.88 10.79
N GLN A 95 -8.53 -9.91 10.97
CA GLN A 95 -8.66 -11.16 10.24
C GLN A 95 -9.75 -12.07 10.79
N SER A 96 -10.45 -12.74 9.87
CA SER A 96 -11.40 -13.82 10.18
C SER A 96 -10.72 -14.91 11.00
N PRO A 97 -11.42 -15.66 11.88
CA PRO A 97 -10.87 -16.84 12.55
C PRO A 97 -10.25 -17.86 11.60
N LEU A 98 -10.68 -17.89 10.33
CA LEU A 98 -10.13 -18.74 9.26
C LEU A 98 -8.75 -18.26 8.73
N GLU A 99 -8.28 -17.09 9.18
CA GLU A 99 -7.03 -16.46 8.77
C GLU A 99 -6.06 -16.29 9.96
N ASP A 100 -6.29 -16.98 11.08
CA ASP A 100 -5.33 -17.01 12.18
C ASP A 100 -4.09 -17.82 11.81
N PHE A 101 -3.16 -17.16 11.11
CA PHE A 101 -1.88 -17.72 10.74
C PHE A 101 -1.02 -18.16 11.94
N THR A 102 -1.32 -17.69 13.16
CA THR A 102 -0.60 -18.13 14.35
C THR A 102 -1.03 -19.54 14.72
N GLN A 103 -2.35 -19.76 14.81
CA GLN A 103 -2.91 -21.07 15.09
C GLN A 103 -2.54 -22.05 13.97
N LEU A 104 -2.66 -21.64 12.70
CA LEU A 104 -2.29 -22.49 11.57
C LEU A 104 -0.81 -22.91 11.64
N ALA A 105 0.12 -22.00 11.94
CA ALA A 105 1.53 -22.39 12.11
C ALA A 105 1.72 -23.32 13.31
N ALA A 106 1.03 -23.10 14.43
CA ALA A 106 1.09 -23.99 15.58
C ALA A 106 0.62 -25.40 15.24
N ASP A 107 -0.48 -25.52 14.49
CA ASP A 107 -1.04 -26.80 14.05
C ASP A 107 -0.09 -27.52 13.09
N VAL A 108 0.50 -26.80 12.12
CA VAL A 108 1.49 -27.37 11.18
C VAL A 108 2.74 -27.85 11.92
N ILE A 109 3.26 -27.06 12.86
CA ILE A 109 4.43 -27.44 13.67
C ILE A 109 4.11 -28.67 14.53
N ALA A 110 2.96 -28.70 15.18
CA ALA A 110 2.54 -29.83 16.01
C ALA A 110 2.36 -31.09 15.17
N SER A 111 1.76 -30.98 13.99
CA SER A 111 1.60 -32.10 13.06
C SER A 111 2.93 -32.60 12.52
N GLU A 112 3.89 -31.72 12.23
CA GLU A 112 5.19 -32.12 11.70
C GLU A 112 6.05 -32.82 12.75
N LEU A 113 6.06 -32.30 13.98
CA LEU A 113 6.87 -32.86 15.05
C LEU A 113 6.22 -34.07 15.74
N GLY A 114 4.88 -34.18 15.74
CA GLY A 114 4.15 -35.24 16.40
C GLY A 114 4.61 -35.44 17.86
N ASP A 115 4.95 -36.68 18.20
CA ASP A 115 5.39 -37.06 19.56
C ASP A 115 6.75 -36.43 19.98
N THR A 116 7.52 -35.88 19.03
CA THR A 116 8.80 -35.22 19.33
C THR A 116 8.64 -33.76 19.75
N LEU A 117 7.44 -33.17 19.62
CA LEU A 117 7.19 -31.77 19.96
C LEU A 117 7.65 -31.41 21.39
N PRO A 118 7.31 -32.18 22.46
CA PRO A 118 7.76 -31.85 23.82
C PRO A 118 9.29 -31.83 23.96
N PHE A 119 10.00 -32.73 23.26
CA PHE A 119 11.46 -32.76 23.25
C PHE A 119 12.03 -31.52 22.56
N ALA A 120 11.51 -31.14 21.40
CA ALA A 120 11.93 -29.94 20.68
C ALA A 120 11.72 -28.67 21.52
N ILE A 121 10.55 -28.52 22.16
CA ILE A 121 10.25 -27.38 23.05
C ILE A 121 11.23 -27.33 24.22
N LYS A 122 11.47 -28.47 24.88
CA LYS A 122 12.44 -28.56 25.97
C LYS A 122 13.86 -28.18 25.50
N LEU A 123 14.30 -28.72 24.37
CA LEU A 123 15.62 -28.47 23.80
C LEU A 123 15.84 -26.98 23.50
N LEU A 124 14.86 -26.34 22.85
CA LEU A 124 14.91 -24.92 22.51
C LEU A 124 14.93 -24.03 23.76
N ALA A 125 14.11 -24.35 24.77
CA ALA A 125 14.06 -23.62 26.03
C ALA A 125 15.37 -23.76 26.82
N ASP A 126 15.89 -24.98 26.97
CA ASP A 126 17.13 -25.26 27.71
C ASP A 126 18.35 -24.56 27.06
N ARG A 127 18.39 -24.52 25.72
CA ARG A 127 19.46 -23.84 24.96
C ARG A 127 19.23 -22.34 24.78
N LYS A 128 18.09 -21.82 25.23
CA LYS A 128 17.64 -20.43 25.02
C LYS A 128 17.73 -20.01 23.56
N THR A 129 17.23 -20.88 22.69
CA THR A 129 17.22 -20.70 21.23
C THR A 129 15.80 -20.59 20.69
N TYR A 130 15.65 -19.93 19.55
CA TYR A 130 14.40 -19.83 18.81
C TYR A 130 14.61 -20.24 17.34
N LEU A 131 13.52 -20.61 16.69
CA LEU A 131 13.50 -20.99 15.27
C LEU A 131 12.57 -20.06 14.50
N CYS A 132 12.94 -19.74 13.27
CA CYS A 132 12.17 -18.93 12.35
C CYS A 132 12.12 -19.63 11.00
N GLY A 133 10.95 -19.67 10.36
CA GLY A 133 10.74 -20.48 9.17
C GLY A 133 9.63 -19.97 8.25
N GLU A 134 9.47 -20.71 7.17
CA GLU A 134 8.32 -20.63 6.26
C GLU A 134 7.37 -21.77 6.61
N CYS A 135 6.10 -21.46 6.84
CA CYS A 135 5.04 -22.44 6.98
C CYS A 135 4.37 -22.62 5.61
N LEU A 136 4.49 -23.84 5.10
CA LEU A 136 3.94 -24.29 3.82
C LEU A 136 2.66 -25.03 4.17
N SER A 137 1.50 -24.47 3.85
CA SER A 137 0.21 -25.06 4.21
C SER A 137 -0.70 -25.20 3.00
N MET A 138 -1.33 -26.36 2.87
CA MET A 138 -2.40 -26.63 1.91
C MET A 138 -3.61 -25.70 2.14
N SER A 139 -3.78 -25.20 3.36
CA SER A 139 -4.80 -24.21 3.71
C SER A 139 -4.42 -22.78 3.31
N ASP A 140 -3.14 -22.50 3.06
CA ASP A 140 -2.66 -21.21 2.56
C ASP A 140 -1.83 -21.38 1.28
N GLN A 141 -2.53 -21.52 0.16
CA GLN A 141 -1.91 -21.49 -1.17
C GLN A 141 -1.75 -20.06 -1.70
N GLY A 142 -1.89 -19.06 -0.82
CA GLY A 142 -1.65 -17.65 -1.09
C GLY A 142 -0.20 -17.33 -1.45
N HIS A 143 0.71 -18.31 -1.53
CA HIS A 143 2.14 -18.10 -1.73
C HIS A 143 2.70 -18.59 -3.07
N GLY A 144 1.84 -19.06 -3.99
CA GLY A 144 2.23 -19.34 -5.39
C GLY A 144 2.69 -20.77 -5.67
N TYR A 145 2.45 -21.68 -4.72
CA TYR A 145 2.66 -23.11 -4.88
C TYR A 145 1.39 -23.88 -4.55
N SER A 146 1.20 -25.00 -5.24
CA SER A 146 0.38 -26.12 -4.76
C SER A 146 1.24 -26.95 -3.82
N TYR A 147 0.68 -27.45 -2.72
CA TYR A 147 1.41 -28.26 -1.73
C TYR A 147 0.77 -29.66 -1.63
N HIS A 148 1.61 -30.70 -1.53
CA HIS A 148 1.18 -32.08 -1.26
C HIS A 148 0.83 -32.31 0.21
N LYS A 149 1.47 -31.56 1.10
CA LYS A 149 1.33 -31.67 2.56
C LYS A 149 1.78 -30.40 3.23
N ASP A 150 1.36 -30.24 4.49
CA ASP A 150 1.82 -29.16 5.34
C ASP A 150 3.25 -29.42 5.82
N ALA A 151 4.04 -28.35 5.95
CA ALA A 151 5.41 -28.41 6.45
C ALA A 151 5.89 -27.05 6.99
N ALA A 152 6.79 -27.09 7.95
CA ALA A 152 7.53 -25.99 8.52
C ALA A 152 9.01 -26.11 8.10
N MET A 153 9.47 -25.16 7.28
CA MET A 153 10.83 -25.11 6.77
C MET A 153 11.65 -24.09 7.55
N ILE A 154 12.62 -24.54 8.35
CA ILE A 154 13.47 -23.63 9.12
C ILE A 154 14.45 -22.89 8.21
N THR A 155 14.41 -21.57 8.26
CA THR A 155 15.24 -20.66 7.44
C THR A 155 16.17 -19.80 8.27
N CYS A 156 15.95 -19.72 9.58
CA CYS A 156 16.70 -18.91 10.52
C CYS A 156 16.59 -19.51 11.93
N ALA A 157 17.65 -19.38 12.73
CA ALA A 157 17.61 -19.64 14.17
C ALA A 157 18.48 -18.61 14.88
N GLY A 158 18.24 -18.45 16.18
CA GLY A 158 19.06 -17.57 17.01
C GLY A 158 18.98 -17.91 18.49
N LYS A 159 19.82 -17.25 19.27
CA LYS A 159 19.75 -17.25 20.75
C LYS A 159 19.04 -15.99 21.21
N TYR A 160 18.24 -16.13 22.25
CA TYR A 160 17.56 -15.00 22.89
C TYR A 160 18.16 -14.66 24.26
N ASP A 161 19.31 -15.22 24.65
CA ASP A 161 20.09 -14.77 25.83
C ASP A 161 21.10 -13.65 25.49
N ASN A 162 20.71 -12.80 24.54
CA ASN A 162 21.41 -11.58 24.16
C ASN A 162 21.33 -10.60 25.35
N GLN A 163 22.39 -10.56 26.16
CA GLN A 163 22.65 -9.41 27.02
C GLN A 163 22.96 -8.24 26.10
N TYR A 164 21.96 -7.42 25.78
CA TYR A 164 22.23 -6.15 25.13
C TYR A 164 23.13 -5.32 26.05
N ARG A 165 24.38 -5.12 25.63
CA ARG A 165 25.34 -4.25 26.29
C ARG A 165 25.58 -3.09 25.33
N ALA A 166 25.13 -1.90 25.71
CA ALA A 166 25.23 -0.69 24.89
C ALA A 166 26.68 -0.32 24.51
N GLU A 167 27.67 -0.92 25.17
CA GLU A 167 29.09 -0.61 25.06
C GLU A 167 29.85 -1.44 24.01
N GLN A 168 29.21 -2.40 23.33
CA GLN A 168 29.85 -3.20 22.26
C GLN A 168 29.46 -2.69 20.87
N ASP A 169 30.47 -2.35 20.05
CA ASP A 169 30.34 -1.83 18.68
C ASP A 169 29.65 -2.80 17.68
N ASP A 170 29.42 -4.06 18.07
CA ASP A 170 28.75 -5.09 17.25
C ASP A 170 27.44 -5.59 17.90
N ALA A 171 26.73 -4.68 18.57
CA ALA A 171 25.49 -4.97 19.30
C ALA A 171 24.28 -5.20 18.37
N SER A 172 24.36 -6.21 17.50
CA SER A 172 23.16 -6.71 16.83
C SER A 172 22.13 -7.13 17.89
N LEU A 173 20.90 -6.63 17.75
CA LEU A 173 19.81 -6.94 18.70
C LEU A 173 19.44 -8.43 18.69
N LEU A 174 19.91 -9.23 17.71
CA LEU A 174 19.71 -10.67 17.62
C LEU A 174 21.01 -11.41 17.42
N LEU A 175 21.21 -12.46 18.21
CA LEU A 175 22.30 -13.42 18.03
C LEU A 175 21.84 -14.55 17.11
N HIS A 176 21.94 -14.36 15.80
CA HIS A 176 21.63 -15.42 14.85
C HIS A 176 22.67 -16.53 14.88
N LEU A 177 22.23 -17.79 14.79
CA LEU A 177 23.12 -18.93 14.69
C LEU A 177 23.79 -18.96 13.29
N PRO A 178 25.06 -19.38 13.20
CA PRO A 178 25.64 -19.80 11.94
C PRO A 178 24.79 -20.88 11.28
N LEU A 179 24.81 -20.96 9.95
CA LEU A 179 23.96 -21.88 9.19
C LEU A 179 24.19 -23.35 9.56
N SER A 180 25.42 -23.76 9.86
CA SER A 180 25.72 -25.11 10.36
C SER A 180 25.04 -25.40 11.70
N GLU A 181 25.11 -24.47 12.66
CA GLU A 181 24.47 -24.60 13.97
C GLU A 181 22.94 -24.57 13.86
N MET A 182 22.40 -23.70 13.00
CA MET A 182 20.97 -23.66 12.69
C MET A 182 20.47 -25.02 12.17
N ARG A 183 21.22 -25.66 11.26
CA ARG A 183 20.89 -26.99 10.72
C ARG A 183 20.91 -28.05 11.80
N THR A 184 21.98 -28.10 12.58
CA THR A 184 22.10 -29.05 13.70
C THR A 184 20.93 -28.88 14.65
N LEU A 185 20.60 -27.65 15.05
CA LEU A 185 19.49 -27.38 15.94
C LEU A 185 18.14 -27.80 15.35
N ALA A 186 17.88 -27.47 14.08
CA ALA A 186 16.65 -27.87 13.41
C ALA A 186 16.52 -29.40 13.32
N GLN A 187 17.59 -30.10 12.95
CA GLN A 187 17.62 -31.56 12.88
C GLN A 187 17.41 -32.22 14.24
N GLU A 188 18.07 -31.73 15.29
CA GLU A 188 17.85 -32.21 16.66
C GLU A 188 16.40 -32.00 17.11
N CYS A 189 15.77 -30.88 16.71
CA CYS A 189 14.36 -30.62 17.00
C CYS A 189 13.39 -31.44 16.13
N GLY A 190 13.87 -32.19 15.12
CA GLY A 190 13.02 -32.94 14.18
C GLY A 190 12.45 -32.10 13.03
N PHE A 191 12.90 -30.85 12.85
CA PHE A 191 12.45 -29.99 11.76
C PHE A 191 13.26 -30.17 10.48
N ARG A 192 12.61 -29.87 9.35
CA ARG A 192 13.27 -29.62 8.07
C ARG A 192 13.97 -28.26 8.08
N CYS A 193 15.07 -28.15 7.36
CA CYS A 193 15.83 -26.91 7.29
C CYS A 193 16.34 -26.65 5.88
N VAL A 194 16.52 -25.37 5.56
CA VAL A 194 17.01 -24.99 4.25
C VAL A 194 18.41 -25.53 3.96
N GLN A 195 18.54 -26.17 2.80
CA GLN A 195 19.82 -26.69 2.31
C GLN A 195 20.58 -25.61 1.54
N GLN A 196 21.91 -25.70 1.54
CA GLN A 196 22.82 -24.72 0.93
C GLN A 196 23.86 -25.50 0.16
N LEU A 197 23.97 -25.17 -1.12
CA LEU A 197 25.01 -25.70 -1.98
C LEU A 197 26.14 -24.68 -2.04
N GLU A 198 27.35 -25.12 -1.73
CA GLU A 198 28.55 -24.34 -1.96
C GLU A 198 29.01 -24.54 -3.41
N VAL A 199 29.17 -23.44 -4.13
CA VAL A 199 29.66 -23.43 -5.50
C VAL A 199 31.17 -23.16 -5.47
N PRO A 200 32.02 -24.08 -6.00
CA PRO A 200 33.45 -23.84 -6.09
C PRO A 200 33.75 -22.57 -6.89
N SER A 201 34.72 -21.78 -6.42
CA SER A 201 35.12 -20.50 -7.04
C SER A 201 35.35 -20.61 -8.56
N SER A 202 35.98 -21.70 -9.00
CA SER A 202 36.26 -22.00 -10.41
C SER A 202 35.03 -22.22 -11.29
N LYS A 203 33.85 -22.44 -10.70
CA LYS A 203 32.60 -22.72 -11.40
C LYS A 203 31.57 -21.59 -11.27
N VAL A 204 31.79 -20.62 -10.37
CA VAL A 204 30.82 -19.55 -10.06
C VAL A 204 30.35 -18.81 -11.31
N GLN A 205 31.29 -18.28 -12.10
CA GLN A 205 30.97 -17.52 -13.32
C GLN A 205 30.09 -18.33 -14.28
N ARG A 206 30.52 -19.56 -14.62
CA ARG A 206 29.84 -20.41 -15.60
C ARG A 206 28.43 -20.81 -15.15
N ILE A 207 28.27 -21.15 -13.87
CA ILE A 207 26.95 -21.50 -13.32
C ILE A 207 26.03 -20.28 -13.35
N VAL A 208 26.50 -19.10 -12.92
CA VAL A 208 25.67 -17.89 -12.94
C VAL A 208 25.32 -17.49 -14.37
N ASP A 209 26.26 -17.56 -15.32
CA ASP A 209 25.99 -17.26 -16.73
C ASP A 209 24.93 -18.19 -17.32
N GLU A 210 24.99 -19.50 -17.03
CA GLU A 210 23.98 -20.45 -17.49
C GLU A 210 22.63 -20.26 -16.79
N LEU A 211 22.62 -19.99 -15.48
CA LEU A 211 21.40 -19.67 -14.75
C LEU A 211 20.74 -18.41 -15.35
N GLU A 212 21.51 -17.37 -15.62
CA GLU A 212 21.05 -16.15 -16.26
C GLU A 212 20.58 -16.39 -17.70
N ALA A 213 21.25 -17.27 -18.46
CA ALA A 213 20.86 -17.60 -19.83
C ALA A 213 19.53 -18.35 -19.88
N MET A 214 19.27 -19.21 -18.89
CA MET A 214 18.05 -20.01 -18.80
C MET A 214 16.95 -19.35 -17.96
N ARG A 215 17.23 -18.21 -17.32
CA ARG A 215 16.43 -17.58 -16.26
C ARG A 215 14.93 -17.58 -16.55
N ASP A 216 14.55 -17.16 -17.75
CA ASP A 216 13.14 -16.98 -18.11
C ASP A 216 12.36 -18.30 -17.99
N PHE A 217 12.99 -19.42 -18.33
CA PHE A 217 12.36 -20.73 -18.42
C PHE A 217 12.83 -21.71 -17.34
N LEU A 218 13.53 -21.24 -16.31
CA LEU A 218 13.94 -22.11 -15.22
C LEU A 218 12.73 -22.62 -14.43
N THR A 219 12.80 -23.92 -14.18
CA THR A 219 11.94 -24.70 -13.29
C THR A 219 12.81 -25.31 -12.19
N LEU A 220 12.20 -25.94 -11.19
CA LEU A 220 12.96 -26.71 -10.22
C LEU A 220 13.80 -27.78 -10.92
N LYS A 221 13.18 -28.64 -11.76
CA LYS A 221 13.84 -29.74 -12.46
C LYS A 221 14.97 -29.27 -13.38
N THR A 222 14.79 -28.18 -14.13
CA THR A 222 15.88 -27.68 -15.00
C THR A 222 17.00 -27.05 -14.19
N THR A 223 16.68 -26.37 -13.08
CA THR A 223 17.70 -25.83 -12.16
C THR A 223 18.51 -26.96 -11.54
N MET A 224 17.86 -28.02 -11.05
CA MET A 224 18.56 -29.18 -10.48
C MET A 224 19.45 -29.88 -11.51
N ARG A 225 18.95 -30.08 -12.74
CA ARG A 225 19.75 -30.65 -13.84
C ARG A 225 20.95 -29.78 -14.18
N LEU A 226 20.79 -28.46 -14.22
CA LEU A 226 21.90 -27.53 -14.45
C LEU A 226 22.95 -27.68 -13.36
N LEU A 227 22.57 -27.55 -12.09
CA LEU A 227 23.51 -27.63 -10.97
C LEU A 227 24.19 -29.00 -10.88
N ALA A 228 23.47 -30.10 -11.18
CA ALA A 228 24.02 -31.45 -11.23
C ALA A 228 25.09 -31.64 -12.32
N ARG A 229 24.94 -31.01 -13.50
CA ARG A 229 25.98 -31.03 -14.57
C ARG A 229 27.31 -30.44 -14.09
N TYR A 230 27.28 -29.57 -13.09
CA TYR A 230 28.46 -29.00 -12.45
C TYR A 230 28.97 -29.83 -11.25
N GLY A 231 28.40 -31.00 -10.98
CA GLY A 231 28.79 -31.89 -9.89
C GLY A 231 28.40 -31.37 -8.51
N LEU A 232 27.35 -30.55 -8.41
CA LEU A 232 26.82 -30.10 -7.13
C LEU A 232 25.84 -31.14 -6.55
N PRO A 233 25.80 -31.33 -5.21
CA PRO A 233 24.97 -32.35 -4.55
C PRO A 233 23.49 -31.91 -4.48
N VAL A 234 22.82 -31.87 -5.62
CA VAL A 234 21.43 -31.38 -5.74
C VAL A 234 20.39 -32.28 -5.07
N GLU A 235 20.74 -33.51 -4.70
CA GLU A 235 19.89 -34.40 -3.92
C GLU A 235 19.47 -33.81 -2.58
N GLN A 236 20.23 -32.85 -2.05
CA GLN A 236 19.86 -32.08 -0.87
C GLN A 236 18.58 -31.27 -1.08
N PHE A 237 18.19 -30.97 -2.33
CA PHE A 237 16.99 -30.23 -2.65
C PHE A 237 15.75 -31.09 -2.93
N ARG A 238 15.81 -32.42 -2.72
CA ARG A 238 14.69 -33.34 -2.95
C ARG A 238 13.45 -32.99 -2.12
N GLU A 239 13.62 -32.43 -0.92
CA GLU A 239 12.52 -32.03 -0.03
C GLU A 239 11.51 -31.09 -0.71
N HIS A 240 11.94 -30.29 -1.70
CA HIS A 240 11.03 -29.43 -2.43
C HIS A 240 9.98 -30.23 -3.21
N ALA A 241 10.38 -31.32 -3.88
CA ALA A 241 9.44 -32.17 -4.60
C ALA A 241 8.53 -32.99 -3.67
N ASP A 242 8.96 -33.21 -2.42
CA ASP A 242 8.16 -33.94 -1.42
C ASP A 242 7.06 -33.08 -0.77
N ILE A 243 7.15 -31.75 -0.92
CA ILE A 243 6.23 -30.79 -0.26
C ILE A 243 5.42 -30.02 -1.29
N ILE A 244 6.04 -29.57 -2.39
CA ILE A 244 5.42 -28.71 -3.39
C ILE A 244 4.99 -29.56 -4.59
N ASP A 245 3.69 -29.54 -4.89
CA ASP A 245 3.06 -30.23 -6.02
C ASP A 245 3.19 -29.41 -7.32
N SER A 246 4.41 -28.97 -7.62
CA SER A 246 4.68 -28.26 -8.88
C SER A 246 6.17 -28.24 -9.19
N ASP A 247 6.50 -28.09 -10.48
CA ASP A 247 7.86 -27.81 -10.94
C ASP A 247 8.20 -26.30 -10.88
N THR A 248 7.32 -25.51 -10.26
CA THR A 248 7.54 -24.08 -10.07
C THR A 248 8.64 -23.88 -9.03
N LEU A 249 9.54 -22.94 -9.30
CA LEU A 249 10.58 -22.50 -8.37
C LEU A 249 10.44 -21.00 -8.19
N GLU A 250 10.30 -20.52 -6.95
CA GLU A 250 10.28 -19.08 -6.66
C GLU A 250 11.58 -18.43 -7.10
N GLY A 251 12.69 -19.11 -6.81
CA GLY A 251 14.01 -18.70 -7.21
C GLY A 251 15.08 -19.22 -6.27
N LEU A 252 16.20 -18.51 -6.23
CA LEU A 252 17.36 -18.85 -5.41
C LEU A 252 17.68 -17.70 -4.46
N VAL A 253 18.13 -18.03 -3.26
CA VAL A 253 18.88 -17.11 -2.41
C VAL A 253 20.35 -17.33 -2.70
N MET A 254 20.99 -16.32 -3.29
CA MET A 254 22.39 -16.35 -3.69
C MET A 254 23.22 -15.54 -2.70
N HIS A 255 24.20 -16.19 -2.05
CA HIS A 255 25.11 -15.55 -1.11
C HIS A 255 26.50 -15.45 -1.74
N TYR A 256 26.86 -14.26 -2.18
CA TYR A 256 28.14 -13.91 -2.76
C TYR A 256 29.14 -13.55 -1.67
N HIS A 257 30.29 -14.21 -1.67
CA HIS A 257 31.42 -13.88 -0.84
C HIS A 257 32.52 -13.27 -1.71
N TYR A 258 33.14 -12.19 -1.23
CA TYR A 258 34.19 -11.46 -1.92
C TYR A 258 35.47 -11.47 -1.07
N SER A 259 36.62 -11.44 -1.72
CA SER A 259 37.90 -11.23 -1.04
C SER A 259 38.04 -9.73 -0.72
N GLY A 260 37.80 -9.33 0.53
CA GLY A 260 38.00 -7.94 0.99
C GLY A 260 36.81 -7.00 0.83
N LYS A 261 35.61 -7.51 0.50
CA LYS A 261 34.36 -6.74 0.54
C LYS A 261 33.30 -7.48 1.38
N PRO A 262 32.34 -6.79 1.98
CA PRO A 262 31.21 -7.43 2.66
C PRO A 262 30.48 -8.41 1.72
N SER A 263 30.04 -9.54 2.26
CA SER A 263 29.26 -10.51 1.48
C SER A 263 27.90 -9.93 1.08
N LEU A 264 27.39 -10.31 -0.09
CA LEU A 264 26.10 -9.85 -0.61
C LEU A 264 25.11 -11.03 -0.67
N ARG A 265 23.89 -10.82 -0.16
CA ARG A 265 22.79 -11.80 -0.27
C ARG A 265 21.68 -11.26 -1.16
N VAL A 266 21.37 -11.99 -2.24
CA VAL A 266 20.37 -11.60 -3.24
C VAL A 266 19.26 -12.64 -3.33
N LYS A 267 18.02 -12.18 -3.50
CA LYS A 267 16.86 -13.04 -3.79
C LYS A 267 16.59 -13.02 -5.29
N TRP A 268 17.17 -13.97 -6.00
CA TRP A 268 17.02 -14.09 -7.43
C TRP A 268 15.73 -14.83 -7.78
N LYS A 269 14.66 -14.09 -8.04
CA LYS A 269 13.31 -14.63 -8.34
C LYS A 269 13.11 -14.94 -9.82
N LEU A 270 12.32 -15.96 -10.11
CA LEU A 270 12.02 -16.40 -11.48
C LEU A 270 10.67 -15.88 -12.00
N PRO A 271 10.54 -15.64 -13.32
CA PRO A 271 9.31 -15.11 -13.92
C PRO A 271 8.08 -16.00 -13.67
N ARG A 272 8.20 -17.32 -13.85
CA ARG A 272 7.11 -18.29 -13.65
C ARG A 272 6.37 -18.08 -12.32
N TYR A 273 7.09 -18.13 -11.21
CA TYR A 273 6.52 -17.89 -9.89
C TYR A 273 5.98 -16.47 -9.73
N THR A 274 6.72 -15.48 -10.25
CA THR A 274 6.37 -14.08 -10.05
C THR A 274 5.07 -13.73 -10.75
N PHE A 275 4.82 -14.26 -11.95
CA PHE A 275 3.54 -14.12 -12.64
C PHE A 275 2.38 -14.72 -11.85
N VAL A 276 2.54 -15.94 -11.32
CA VAL A 276 1.49 -16.58 -10.50
C VAL A 276 1.15 -15.72 -9.28
N THR A 277 2.15 -15.17 -8.60
CA THR A 277 1.95 -14.47 -7.33
C THR A 277 1.63 -12.99 -7.46
N THR A 278 2.11 -12.31 -8.49
CA THR A 278 2.00 -10.85 -8.62
C THR A 278 1.17 -10.39 -9.83
N LEU A 279 0.92 -11.26 -10.83
CA LEU A 279 -0.07 -11.00 -11.88
C LEU A 279 -1.42 -11.63 -11.54
N LEU A 280 -1.47 -12.96 -11.48
CA LEU A 280 -2.72 -13.72 -11.48
C LEU A 280 -3.52 -13.53 -10.19
N ARG A 281 -2.84 -13.52 -9.03
CA ARG A 281 -3.49 -13.26 -7.74
C ARG A 281 -4.21 -11.90 -7.72
N PRO A 282 -3.61 -10.77 -8.14
CA PRO A 282 -4.35 -9.51 -8.30
C PRO A 282 -5.44 -9.53 -9.38
N VAL A 283 -5.26 -10.28 -10.49
CA VAL A 283 -6.30 -10.42 -11.52
C VAL A 283 -7.58 -10.97 -10.91
N ARG A 284 -7.48 -12.04 -10.10
CA ARG A 284 -8.61 -12.59 -9.35
C ARG A 284 -9.24 -11.57 -8.40
N LYS A 285 -8.42 -10.84 -7.65
CA LYS A 285 -8.90 -9.94 -6.59
C LYS A 285 -9.61 -8.70 -7.11
N ASN A 286 -9.21 -8.21 -8.28
CA ASN A 286 -9.59 -6.87 -8.74
C ASN A 286 -10.48 -6.86 -9.99
N GLY A 287 -10.88 -8.01 -10.54
CA GLY A 287 -11.72 -8.08 -11.74
C GLY A 287 -11.11 -7.32 -12.94
N ILE A 288 -9.98 -7.81 -13.46
CA ILE A 288 -9.23 -7.12 -14.52
C ILE A 288 -9.83 -7.44 -15.91
N SER A 289 -10.08 -6.41 -16.72
CA SER A 289 -10.54 -6.58 -18.11
C SER A 289 -9.49 -7.24 -19.01
N SER A 290 -9.91 -7.89 -20.10
CA SER A 290 -9.00 -8.56 -21.04
C SER A 290 -7.97 -7.62 -21.68
N SER A 291 -8.37 -6.41 -22.07
CA SER A 291 -7.44 -5.40 -22.61
C SER A 291 -6.35 -5.01 -21.60
N ARG A 292 -6.75 -4.72 -20.35
CA ARG A 292 -5.80 -4.42 -19.27
C ARG A 292 -4.92 -5.61 -18.91
N LEU A 293 -5.44 -6.82 -19.04
CA LEU A 293 -4.68 -8.03 -18.81
C LEU A 293 -3.54 -8.18 -19.81
N VAL A 294 -3.76 -7.87 -21.10
CA VAL A 294 -2.70 -7.85 -22.13
C VAL A 294 -1.60 -6.88 -21.75
N ASP A 295 -1.95 -5.62 -21.46
CA ASP A 295 -0.97 -4.58 -21.15
C ASP A 295 -0.19 -4.87 -19.86
N LYS A 296 -0.89 -5.36 -18.83
CA LYS A 296 -0.27 -5.73 -17.56
C LYS A 296 0.66 -6.94 -17.71
N SER A 297 0.27 -7.94 -18.50
CA SER A 297 1.11 -9.11 -18.78
C SER A 297 2.37 -8.70 -19.54
N ALA A 298 2.24 -7.86 -20.58
CA ALA A 298 3.37 -7.36 -21.37
C ALA A 298 4.33 -6.51 -20.53
N SER A 299 3.79 -5.56 -19.76
CA SER A 299 4.59 -4.72 -18.86
C SER A 299 5.35 -5.58 -17.84
N MET A 300 4.70 -6.57 -17.27
CA MET A 300 5.32 -7.44 -16.28
C MET A 300 6.37 -8.36 -16.92
N ALA A 301 6.12 -8.86 -18.13
CA ALA A 301 7.07 -9.68 -18.85
C ALA A 301 8.36 -8.90 -19.11
N LYS A 302 8.23 -7.64 -19.56
CA LYS A 302 9.35 -6.71 -19.74
C LYS A 302 10.15 -6.45 -18.45
N SER A 303 9.48 -6.40 -17.30
CA SER A 303 10.14 -6.17 -16.01
C SER A 303 10.86 -7.41 -15.47
N TRP A 304 10.44 -8.62 -15.82
CA TRP A 304 10.92 -9.86 -15.16
C TRP A 304 11.74 -10.78 -16.06
N CYS A 305 11.50 -10.73 -17.37
CA CYS A 305 12.18 -11.58 -18.35
C CYS A 305 13.42 -10.87 -18.90
N ARG A 306 14.46 -11.66 -19.20
CA ARG A 306 15.70 -11.18 -19.77
C ARG A 306 15.65 -11.13 -21.30
N THR A 307 15.01 -12.12 -21.92
CA THR A 307 15.01 -12.31 -23.37
C THR A 307 13.70 -11.84 -24.00
N GLN A 308 13.73 -11.53 -25.31
CA GLN A 308 12.51 -11.22 -26.06
C GLN A 308 11.59 -12.45 -26.14
N GLU A 309 12.16 -13.64 -26.30
CA GLU A 309 11.42 -14.90 -26.27
C GLU A 309 10.67 -15.10 -24.95
N GLY A 310 11.36 -14.88 -23.82
CA GLY A 310 10.74 -14.89 -22.49
C GLY A 310 9.65 -13.82 -22.36
N CYS A 311 9.87 -12.61 -22.86
CA CYS A 311 8.85 -11.56 -22.87
C CYS A 311 7.59 -11.98 -23.62
N ASP A 312 7.74 -12.52 -24.82
CA ASP A 312 6.63 -13.01 -25.66
C ASP A 312 5.88 -14.15 -24.97
N TYR A 313 6.63 -15.14 -24.45
CA TYR A 313 6.07 -16.29 -23.75
C TYR A 313 5.27 -15.87 -22.52
N PHE A 314 5.86 -15.06 -21.63
CA PHE A 314 5.19 -14.69 -20.39
C PHE A 314 4.06 -13.67 -20.60
N THR A 315 4.09 -12.88 -21.68
CA THR A 315 2.93 -12.08 -22.09
C THR A 315 1.76 -12.99 -22.47
N CYS A 316 2.01 -13.99 -23.33
CA CYS A 316 1.00 -14.95 -23.74
C CYS A 316 0.48 -15.79 -22.56
N PHE A 317 1.38 -16.27 -21.70
CA PHE A 317 1.04 -16.98 -20.47
C PHE A 317 0.15 -16.14 -19.56
N GLY A 318 0.55 -14.89 -19.27
CA GLY A 318 -0.19 -14.00 -18.38
C GLY A 318 -1.60 -13.71 -18.88
N VAL A 319 -1.77 -13.56 -20.20
CA VAL A 319 -3.09 -13.39 -20.83
C VAL A 319 -3.92 -14.66 -20.72
N LEU A 320 -3.42 -15.81 -21.14
CA LEU A 320 -4.19 -17.06 -21.09
C LEU A 320 -4.58 -17.43 -19.66
N ALA A 321 -3.62 -17.42 -18.73
CA ALA A 321 -3.89 -17.77 -17.34
C ALA A 321 -4.75 -16.71 -16.65
N GLY A 322 -4.58 -15.43 -16.98
CA GLY A 322 -5.44 -14.37 -16.41
C GLY A 322 -6.88 -14.46 -16.88
N GLU A 323 -7.12 -14.87 -18.14
CA GLU A 323 -8.47 -15.12 -18.67
C GLU A 323 -9.18 -16.27 -17.96
N LEU A 324 -8.45 -17.34 -17.59
CA LEU A 324 -8.98 -18.42 -16.77
C LEU A 324 -9.29 -17.99 -15.33
N VAL A 325 -8.61 -16.94 -14.84
CA VAL A 325 -8.64 -16.53 -13.43
C VAL A 325 -9.63 -15.41 -13.13
N LYS A 326 -9.86 -14.51 -14.08
CA LYS A 326 -10.63 -13.26 -13.85
C LYS A 326 -12.07 -13.50 -13.41
N ASP A 327 -12.67 -14.62 -13.81
CA ASP A 327 -14.07 -14.97 -13.52
C ASP A 327 -14.23 -15.95 -12.35
N LEU A 328 -13.12 -16.34 -11.70
CA LEU A 328 -13.17 -17.26 -10.56
C LEU A 328 -13.72 -16.54 -9.32
N PRO A 329 -14.59 -17.21 -8.52
CA PRO A 329 -15.17 -16.59 -7.33
C PRO A 329 -14.09 -16.16 -6.33
N GLY A 330 -14.27 -14.99 -5.72
CA GLY A 330 -13.45 -14.54 -4.59
C GLY A 330 -13.67 -15.39 -3.33
N GLY A 331 -12.67 -15.51 -2.46
CA GLY A 331 -12.87 -16.00 -1.08
C GLY A 331 -12.52 -17.46 -0.76
N THR A 332 -12.07 -18.27 -1.72
CA THR A 332 -11.58 -19.64 -1.40
C THR A 332 -10.12 -19.63 -0.94
N LEU A 333 -9.81 -20.36 0.15
CA LEU A 333 -8.46 -20.61 0.69
C LEU A 333 -7.59 -21.43 -0.28
N VAL A 334 -8.20 -22.36 -1.02
CA VAL A 334 -7.56 -23.01 -2.17
C VAL A 334 -7.34 -21.95 -3.25
N ALA A 335 -6.16 -21.93 -3.86
CA ALA A 335 -5.74 -20.90 -4.79
C ALA A 335 -5.98 -21.33 -6.26
N PRO A 336 -7.20 -21.19 -6.81
CA PRO A 336 -7.53 -21.70 -8.15
C PRO A 336 -6.74 -20.98 -9.25
N TRP A 337 -6.13 -19.83 -8.98
CA TRP A 337 -5.19 -19.19 -9.91
C TRP A 337 -3.89 -19.97 -10.10
N ILE A 338 -3.52 -20.84 -9.16
CA ILE A 338 -2.36 -21.73 -9.29
C ILE A 338 -2.72 -22.87 -10.24
N SER A 339 -3.88 -23.50 -10.06
CA SER A 339 -4.36 -24.54 -10.98
C SER A 339 -4.52 -24.01 -12.41
N ALA A 340 -5.07 -22.80 -12.58
CA ALA A 340 -5.15 -22.15 -13.88
C ALA A 340 -3.76 -21.86 -14.48
N ALA A 341 -2.79 -21.47 -13.66
CA ALA A 341 -1.41 -21.30 -14.10
C ALA A 341 -0.80 -22.62 -14.55
N GLU A 342 -0.99 -23.69 -13.78
CA GLU A 342 -0.50 -25.04 -14.09
C GLU A 342 -1.11 -25.60 -15.37
N GLU A 343 -2.41 -25.38 -15.60
CA GLU A 343 -3.10 -25.74 -16.84
C GLU A 343 -2.43 -25.08 -18.05
N VAL A 344 -2.16 -23.78 -17.98
CA VAL A 344 -1.51 -23.06 -19.09
C VAL A 344 -0.03 -23.46 -19.22
N LEU A 345 0.69 -23.68 -18.11
CA LEU A 345 2.09 -24.11 -18.11
C LEU A 345 2.28 -25.55 -18.61
N ALA A 346 1.22 -26.36 -18.61
CA ALA A 346 1.22 -27.70 -19.20
C ALA A 346 1.11 -27.69 -20.73
N LEU A 347 0.76 -26.56 -21.35
CA LEU A 347 0.77 -26.42 -22.79
C LEU A 347 2.19 -26.46 -23.35
N GLU A 348 2.36 -27.13 -24.48
CA GLU A 348 3.58 -27.05 -25.29
C GLU A 348 3.91 -25.60 -25.64
N HIS A 349 5.20 -25.25 -25.66
CA HIS A 349 5.65 -23.86 -25.81
C HIS A 349 5.03 -23.16 -27.03
N GLY A 350 5.04 -23.82 -28.19
CA GLY A 350 4.46 -23.27 -29.42
C GLY A 350 2.93 -23.09 -29.35
N GLU A 351 2.23 -23.99 -28.65
CA GLU A 351 0.78 -23.94 -28.49
C GLU A 351 0.35 -22.80 -27.56
N LEU A 352 1.09 -22.57 -26.46
CA LEU A 352 0.88 -21.44 -25.56
C LEU A 352 1.03 -20.12 -26.32
N LEU A 353 2.10 -19.96 -27.10
CA LEU A 353 2.33 -18.76 -27.91
C LEU A 353 1.20 -18.57 -28.94
N ARG A 354 0.80 -19.63 -29.63
CA ARG A 354 -0.27 -19.57 -30.64
C ARG A 354 -1.59 -19.12 -30.02
N ARG A 355 -2.04 -19.77 -28.93
CA ARG A 355 -3.29 -19.41 -28.25
C ARG A 355 -3.23 -18.01 -27.64
N GLY A 356 -2.12 -17.67 -26.99
CA GLY A 356 -1.95 -16.36 -26.36
C GLY A 356 -1.99 -15.24 -27.39
N ARG A 357 -1.27 -15.38 -28.52
CA ARG A 357 -1.34 -14.41 -29.63
C ARG A 357 -2.75 -14.28 -30.19
N GLN A 358 -3.50 -15.37 -30.36
CA GLN A 358 -4.90 -15.32 -30.80
C GLN A 358 -5.80 -14.53 -29.84
N VAL A 359 -5.61 -14.67 -28.52
CA VAL A 359 -6.37 -13.88 -27.54
C VAL A 359 -5.96 -12.40 -27.58
N ILE A 360 -4.66 -12.12 -27.69
CA ILE A 360 -4.13 -10.75 -27.82
C ILE A 360 -4.67 -10.08 -29.09
N GLU A 361 -4.61 -10.76 -30.23
CA GLU A 361 -5.13 -10.29 -31.52
C GLU A 361 -6.64 -10.06 -31.45
N ARG A 362 -7.42 -11.02 -30.95
CA ARG A 362 -8.86 -10.83 -30.75
C ARG A 362 -9.18 -9.62 -29.87
N THR A 363 -8.44 -9.43 -28.79
CA THR A 363 -8.60 -8.29 -27.89
C THR A 363 -8.28 -6.97 -28.62
N ARG A 364 -7.20 -6.95 -29.40
CA ARG A 364 -6.84 -5.80 -30.25
C ARG A 364 -7.88 -5.54 -31.34
N ASP A 365 -8.40 -6.57 -31.97
CA ASP A 365 -9.44 -6.47 -33.00
C ASP A 365 -10.75 -5.98 -32.41
N GLN A 366 -11.10 -6.34 -31.18
CA GLN A 366 -12.26 -5.78 -30.49
C GLN A 366 -12.10 -4.28 -30.24
N VAL A 367 -10.91 -3.86 -29.78
CA VAL A 367 -10.58 -2.43 -29.62
C VAL A 367 -10.55 -1.70 -30.97
N SER A 368 -9.97 -2.32 -32.00
CA SER A 368 -9.88 -1.77 -33.36
C SER A 368 -11.24 -1.71 -34.06
N ALA A 369 -12.12 -2.70 -33.86
CA ALA A 369 -13.49 -2.70 -34.36
C ALA A 369 -14.32 -1.64 -33.63
N ALA A 370 -14.10 -1.42 -32.33
CA ALA A 370 -14.69 -0.30 -31.61
C ALA A 370 -14.22 1.06 -32.17
N LEU A 371 -12.92 1.19 -32.48
CA LEU A 371 -12.36 2.37 -33.16
C LEU A 371 -12.92 2.54 -34.58
N THR A 372 -13.02 1.48 -35.37
CA THR A 372 -13.54 1.52 -36.76
C THR A 372 -15.02 1.88 -36.81
N LYS A 373 -15.79 1.52 -35.78
CA LYS A 373 -17.20 1.92 -35.63
C LYS A 373 -17.35 3.37 -35.16
N SER A 374 -16.32 3.95 -34.54
CA SER A 374 -16.33 5.36 -34.16
C SER A 374 -16.20 6.23 -35.41
N LYS A 375 -17.09 7.21 -35.55
CA LYS A 375 -17.02 8.19 -36.65
C LYS A 375 -16.07 9.33 -36.31
N HIS A 376 -15.81 9.56 -35.03
CA HIS A 376 -15.15 10.76 -34.54
C HIS A 376 -13.79 10.50 -33.88
N ILE A 377 -13.44 9.26 -33.52
CA ILE A 377 -12.22 8.93 -32.78
C ILE A 377 -11.29 8.12 -33.68
N LEU A 378 -10.08 8.62 -33.86
CA LEU A 378 -9.03 8.01 -34.68
C LEU A 378 -8.17 7.04 -33.87
N HIS A 379 -7.83 7.40 -32.63
CA HIS A 379 -6.89 6.64 -31.81
C HIS A 379 -7.10 6.88 -30.31
N VAL A 380 -6.86 5.85 -29.49
CA VAL A 380 -6.89 5.91 -28.03
C VAL A 380 -5.65 5.28 -27.45
N GLN A 381 -4.89 6.05 -26.67
CA GLN A 381 -3.73 5.59 -25.91
C GLN A 381 -4.03 5.70 -24.41
N LYS A 382 -4.37 4.59 -23.78
CA LYS A 382 -4.69 4.53 -22.35
C LYS A 382 -3.43 4.32 -21.50
N HIS A 383 -3.40 4.92 -20.31
CA HIS A 383 -2.37 4.78 -19.29
C HIS A 383 -2.98 4.32 -17.95
N ASP A 384 -3.17 3.01 -17.81
CA ASP A 384 -3.81 2.37 -16.65
C ASP A 384 -3.10 2.63 -15.31
N SER A 385 -1.79 2.91 -15.32
CA SER A 385 -1.02 3.15 -14.11
C SER A 385 -1.41 4.46 -13.41
N ILE A 386 -1.97 5.41 -14.16
CA ILE A 386 -2.33 6.75 -13.69
C ILE A 386 -3.83 7.07 -13.89
N GLY A 387 -4.58 6.20 -14.58
CA GLY A 387 -6.02 6.38 -14.83
C GLY A 387 -6.29 7.54 -15.78
N CYS A 388 -5.64 7.53 -16.94
CA CYS A 388 -5.91 8.50 -18.00
C CYS A 388 -5.78 7.89 -19.40
N ALA A 389 -6.17 8.62 -20.42
CA ALA A 389 -5.98 8.30 -21.82
C ALA A 389 -5.72 9.55 -22.66
N LEU A 390 -4.97 9.41 -23.75
CA LEU A 390 -4.92 10.35 -24.85
C LEU A 390 -5.86 9.85 -25.96
N VAL A 391 -6.77 10.72 -26.39
CA VAL A 391 -7.77 10.39 -27.41
C VAL A 391 -7.58 11.36 -28.57
N THR A 392 -7.25 10.82 -29.74
CA THR A 392 -7.10 11.59 -30.98
C THR A 392 -8.36 11.42 -31.81
N PHE A 393 -8.92 12.53 -32.28
CA PHE A 393 -10.15 12.60 -33.04
C PHE A 393 -9.88 12.65 -34.54
N THR A 394 -10.85 12.25 -35.36
CA THR A 394 -10.78 12.31 -36.83
C THR A 394 -10.84 13.75 -37.35
N SER A 395 -11.32 14.70 -36.54
CA SER A 395 -11.33 16.13 -36.85
C SER A 395 -11.17 17.00 -35.61
N SER A 396 -10.63 18.21 -35.81
CA SER A 396 -10.55 19.24 -34.76
C SER A 396 -11.92 19.69 -34.26
N GLU A 397 -12.95 19.58 -35.11
CA GLU A 397 -14.33 19.91 -34.77
C GLU A 397 -14.90 18.92 -33.73
N ALA A 398 -14.64 17.62 -33.90
CA ALA A 398 -15.07 16.62 -32.93
C ALA A 398 -14.39 16.81 -31.56
N CYS A 399 -13.09 17.10 -31.57
CA CYS A 399 -12.33 17.48 -30.38
C CYS A 399 -12.91 18.73 -29.70
N GLN A 400 -13.25 19.76 -30.47
CA GLN A 400 -13.81 21.01 -29.96
C GLN A 400 -15.22 20.82 -29.38
N ARG A 401 -16.08 20.04 -30.05
CA ARG A 401 -17.41 19.68 -29.54
C ARG A 401 -17.31 18.99 -28.19
N LEU A 402 -16.40 18.03 -28.06
CA LEU A 402 -16.19 17.31 -26.79
C LEU A 402 -15.74 18.27 -25.67
N LEU A 403 -14.78 19.16 -25.93
CA LEU A 403 -14.28 20.13 -24.96
C LEU A 403 -15.34 21.18 -24.56
N GLN A 404 -16.33 21.47 -25.42
CA GLN A 404 -17.43 22.39 -25.13
C GLN A 404 -18.47 21.80 -24.17
N LEU A 405 -18.56 20.47 -24.05
CA LEU A 405 -19.47 19.81 -23.11
C LEU A 405 -19.08 20.01 -21.64
N GLY A 406 -17.85 20.45 -21.38
CA GLY A 406 -17.35 20.77 -20.05
C GLY A 406 -16.02 20.11 -19.73
N ALA A 407 -15.46 20.46 -18.57
CA ALA A 407 -14.18 19.91 -18.12
C ALA A 407 -14.28 18.47 -17.58
N ARG A 408 -15.48 17.89 -17.45
CA ARG A 408 -15.72 16.56 -16.88
C ARG A 408 -16.80 15.80 -17.63
N LEU A 409 -16.60 14.52 -17.84
CA LEU A 409 -17.57 13.59 -18.42
C LEU A 409 -17.75 12.34 -17.56
N ASP A 410 -18.89 11.68 -17.70
CA ASP A 410 -19.12 10.36 -17.13
C ASP A 410 -18.79 9.28 -18.17
N ILE A 411 -17.88 8.38 -17.82
CA ILE A 411 -17.40 7.29 -18.66
C ILE A 411 -17.75 5.96 -17.98
N GLY A 412 -19.00 5.53 -18.15
CA GLY A 412 -19.48 4.26 -17.59
C GLY A 412 -19.56 4.26 -16.07
N GLY A 413 -20.01 5.36 -15.45
CA GLY A 413 -20.07 5.56 -14.00
C GLY A 413 -18.77 6.12 -13.40
N VAL A 414 -17.80 6.48 -14.23
CA VAL A 414 -16.50 7.02 -13.82
C VAL A 414 -16.35 8.45 -14.32
N VAL A 415 -16.24 9.40 -13.39
CA VAL A 415 -16.02 10.82 -13.74
C VAL A 415 -14.58 11.03 -14.21
N ALA A 416 -14.42 11.52 -15.44
CA ALA A 416 -13.15 11.82 -16.05
C ALA A 416 -13.02 13.31 -16.39
N ASP A 417 -11.91 13.93 -16.00
CA ASP A 417 -11.51 15.28 -16.42
C ASP A 417 -11.04 15.28 -17.89
N LEU A 418 -11.50 16.27 -18.66
CA LEU A 418 -11.06 16.53 -20.01
C LEU A 418 -10.13 17.74 -20.05
N LYS A 419 -8.99 17.60 -20.72
CA LYS A 419 -8.08 18.71 -21.02
C LYS A 419 -7.55 18.58 -22.43
N ARG A 420 -7.39 19.71 -23.12
CA ARG A 420 -6.69 19.70 -24.42
C ARG A 420 -5.26 19.20 -24.22
N HIS A 421 -4.82 18.27 -25.06
CA HIS A 421 -3.45 17.76 -24.97
C HIS A 421 -2.46 18.83 -25.45
N THR A 422 -1.32 18.96 -24.77
CA THR A 422 -0.19 19.78 -25.22
C THR A 422 0.90 18.85 -25.72
N ASP A 423 1.28 19.03 -26.99
CA ASP A 423 2.37 18.27 -27.58
C ASP A 423 3.68 18.64 -26.86
N LYS A 424 4.39 17.63 -26.34
CA LYS A 424 5.59 17.85 -25.52
C LYS A 424 6.79 18.36 -26.31
N THR A 425 6.83 18.11 -27.62
CA THR A 425 7.92 18.50 -28.51
C THR A 425 7.76 19.96 -28.91
N THR A 426 6.54 20.38 -29.23
CA THR A 426 6.27 21.73 -29.74
C THR A 426 5.79 22.71 -28.65
N GLY A 427 5.32 22.19 -27.52
CA GLY A 427 4.70 22.97 -26.45
C GLY A 427 3.33 23.55 -26.82
N GLN A 428 2.81 23.24 -28.01
CA GLN A 428 1.55 23.80 -28.51
C GLN A 428 0.35 22.90 -28.17
N PRO A 429 -0.85 23.47 -27.94
CA PRO A 429 -2.06 22.68 -27.77
C PRO A 429 -2.39 21.94 -29.07
N SER A 430 -2.57 20.63 -28.98
CA SER A 430 -3.08 19.83 -30.10
C SER A 430 -4.51 20.27 -30.44
N THR A 431 -4.81 20.31 -31.73
CA THR A 431 -6.12 20.70 -32.27
C THR A 431 -7.10 19.52 -32.31
N ASP A 432 -6.61 18.29 -32.25
CA ASP A 432 -7.36 17.06 -32.48
C ASP A 432 -7.20 16.03 -31.36
N THR A 433 -6.45 16.32 -30.29
CA THR A 433 -6.18 15.37 -29.21
C THR A 433 -6.59 15.91 -27.84
N VAL A 434 -7.31 15.07 -27.09
CA VAL A 434 -7.76 15.35 -25.72
C VAL A 434 -7.11 14.38 -24.76
N PHE A 435 -6.67 14.90 -23.62
CA PHE A 435 -6.28 14.15 -22.45
C PHE A 435 -7.50 13.94 -21.55
N VAL A 436 -7.83 12.68 -21.29
CA VAL A 436 -8.97 12.25 -20.47
C VAL A 436 -8.43 11.60 -19.20
N ALA A 437 -8.77 12.08 -18.02
CA ALA A 437 -8.19 11.59 -16.75
C ALA A 437 -9.24 11.37 -15.67
N TRP A 438 -9.34 10.16 -15.14
CA TRP A 438 -10.20 9.81 -14.01
C TRP A 438 -9.40 9.41 -12.75
N GLY A 439 -8.08 9.26 -12.89
CA GLY A 439 -7.14 9.11 -11.78
C GLY A 439 -6.87 7.66 -11.37
N ARG A 440 -5.66 7.42 -10.86
CA ARG A 440 -5.15 6.08 -10.50
C ARG A 440 -6.03 5.32 -9.52
N GLN A 441 -6.56 6.00 -8.49
CA GLN A 441 -7.39 5.33 -7.48
C GLN A 441 -8.71 4.85 -8.10
N GLN A 442 -9.32 5.70 -8.91
CA GLN A 442 -10.53 5.35 -9.66
C GLN A 442 -10.25 4.20 -10.65
N GLU A 443 -9.12 4.23 -11.36
CA GLU A 443 -8.69 3.13 -12.25
C GLU A 443 -8.38 1.81 -11.51
N LEU A 444 -8.10 1.86 -10.21
CA LEU A 444 -7.91 0.67 -9.38
C LEU A 444 -9.23 0.12 -8.85
N SER A 445 -10.19 0.99 -8.50
CA SER A 445 -11.50 0.59 -7.94
C SER A 445 -12.55 0.31 -9.00
N SER A 446 -12.52 1.05 -10.11
CA SER A 446 -13.50 1.04 -11.20
C SER A 446 -12.78 1.33 -12.53
N PRO A 447 -12.10 0.32 -13.11
CA PRO A 447 -11.29 0.51 -14.31
C PRO A 447 -12.16 0.93 -15.51
N VAL A 448 -11.71 1.95 -16.26
CA VAL A 448 -12.40 2.39 -17.48
C VAL A 448 -11.85 1.59 -18.67
N SER A 449 -12.66 0.78 -19.35
CA SER A 449 -12.17 0.04 -20.53
C SER A 449 -12.03 0.97 -21.75
N SER A 450 -11.15 0.63 -22.70
CA SER A 450 -11.01 1.40 -23.94
C SER A 450 -12.32 1.43 -24.73
N GLU A 451 -13.10 0.35 -24.68
CA GLU A 451 -14.42 0.25 -25.33
C GLU A 451 -15.45 1.16 -24.65
N ALA A 452 -15.48 1.19 -23.32
CA ALA A 452 -16.36 2.10 -22.56
C ALA A 452 -15.98 3.57 -22.82
N LEU A 453 -14.67 3.87 -22.82
CA LEU A 453 -14.14 5.19 -23.18
C LEU A 453 -14.59 5.60 -24.60
N LEU A 454 -14.39 4.75 -25.59
CA LEU A 454 -14.79 5.00 -26.97
C LEU A 454 -16.31 5.20 -27.09
N ALA A 455 -17.11 4.30 -26.51
CA ALA A 455 -18.56 4.36 -26.60
C ALA A 455 -19.13 5.63 -25.94
N SER A 456 -18.62 6.00 -24.76
CA SER A 456 -19.03 7.23 -24.07
C SER A 456 -18.68 8.47 -24.87
N LEU A 457 -17.43 8.60 -25.32
CA LEU A 457 -16.98 9.77 -26.08
C LEU A 457 -17.72 9.91 -27.41
N GLU A 458 -17.96 8.80 -28.13
CA GLU A 458 -18.73 8.79 -29.38
C GLU A 458 -20.17 9.25 -29.14
N SER A 459 -20.80 8.79 -28.05
CA SER A 459 -22.15 9.18 -27.64
C SER A 459 -22.25 10.69 -27.35
N TYR A 460 -21.26 11.24 -26.63
CA TYR A 460 -21.17 12.67 -26.33
C TYR A 460 -21.02 13.52 -27.60
N ILE A 461 -20.14 13.12 -28.53
CA ILE A 461 -19.90 13.89 -29.77
C ILE A 461 -21.08 13.81 -30.74
N SER A 462 -21.78 12.67 -30.75
CA SER A 462 -22.95 12.44 -31.61
C SER A 462 -24.24 13.07 -31.06
N GLY A 463 -24.23 13.64 -29.84
CA GLY A 463 -25.40 14.30 -29.24
C GLY A 463 -26.51 13.34 -28.82
N SER A 464 -26.18 12.11 -28.43
CA SER A 464 -27.18 11.11 -28.03
C SER A 464 -27.87 11.49 -26.71
N PRO A 465 -29.21 11.39 -26.59
CA PRO A 465 -30.00 12.01 -25.52
C PRO A 465 -29.77 11.48 -24.10
N ASN A 466 -29.00 10.40 -23.93
CA ASN A 466 -28.71 9.81 -22.60
C ASN A 466 -27.45 10.38 -21.92
N ALA A 467 -26.74 11.32 -22.55
CA ALA A 467 -25.45 11.82 -22.06
C ALA A 467 -25.60 13.25 -21.51
N SER A 468 -25.97 13.39 -20.24
CA SER A 468 -25.96 14.71 -19.58
C SER A 468 -24.55 15.05 -19.07
N PRO A 469 -23.97 16.20 -19.46
CA PRO A 469 -22.74 16.68 -18.85
C PRO A 469 -22.94 17.00 -17.36
N ILE A 470 -21.94 16.70 -16.53
CA ILE A 470 -21.98 17.01 -15.10
C ILE A 470 -21.74 18.52 -14.94
N VAL A 471 -22.79 19.27 -14.61
CA VAL A 471 -22.72 20.71 -14.37
C VAL A 471 -22.26 20.98 -12.92
N LEU A 472 -21.14 21.67 -12.75
CA LEU A 472 -20.68 22.24 -11.48
C LEU A 472 -20.55 23.76 -11.62
N PRO A 473 -20.68 24.53 -10.52
CA PRO A 473 -20.69 26.00 -10.55
C PRO A 473 -19.37 26.58 -11.09
N GLU A 474 -19.48 27.64 -11.89
CA GLU A 474 -18.39 28.23 -12.69
C GLU A 474 -17.17 28.66 -11.87
N LYS A 475 -15.97 28.41 -12.44
CA LYS A 475 -14.68 28.94 -11.94
C LYS A 475 -14.60 30.45 -12.15
N ARG A 476 -14.36 31.20 -11.06
CA ARG A 476 -14.05 32.64 -11.11
C ARG A 476 -12.61 32.92 -11.60
N PRO A 477 -12.38 34.06 -12.29
CA PRO A 477 -11.08 34.41 -12.86
C PRO A 477 -10.05 34.78 -11.79
N VAL A 478 -8.78 34.69 -12.20
CA VAL A 478 -7.56 34.95 -11.41
C VAL A 478 -7.59 36.35 -10.78
N ALA A 479 -7.31 36.43 -9.47
CA ALA A 479 -7.46 37.63 -8.65
C ALA A 479 -6.09 38.23 -8.18
N PRO A 480 -6.07 39.54 -7.83
CA PRO A 480 -4.86 40.37 -7.67
C PRO A 480 -4.24 40.35 -6.25
N GLN A 481 -3.15 41.11 -6.06
CA GLN A 481 -2.40 41.27 -4.80
C GLN A 481 -3.26 41.69 -3.60
N ARG A 482 -2.96 41.09 -2.43
CA ARG A 482 -3.69 41.20 -1.14
C ARG A 482 -3.46 42.55 -0.44
N SER A 483 -4.53 43.22 0.01
CA SER A 483 -4.46 44.41 0.89
C SER A 483 -5.54 44.35 1.99
N GLY A 484 -5.21 43.80 3.17
CA GLY A 484 -6.09 43.79 4.35
C GLY A 484 -5.75 42.70 5.38
N TRP A 485 -6.02 42.95 6.67
CA TRP A 485 -5.89 41.97 7.77
C TRP A 485 -6.94 40.85 7.65
N GLN A 486 -6.58 39.61 7.99
CA GLN A 486 -7.44 38.43 7.79
C GLN A 486 -7.58 37.54 9.05
N LEU A 487 -8.81 37.16 9.41
CA LEU A 487 -9.09 36.12 10.41
C LEU A 487 -9.14 34.73 9.75
N ARG A 488 -8.41 33.74 10.29
CA ARG A 488 -8.30 32.39 9.69
C ARG A 488 -8.68 31.31 10.70
N LEU A 489 -9.88 30.74 10.55
CA LEU A 489 -10.40 29.68 11.42
C LEU A 489 -10.02 28.30 10.85
N VAL A 490 -9.24 27.52 11.59
CA VAL A 490 -8.75 26.21 11.16
C VAL A 490 -9.39 25.12 12.02
N LEU A 491 -10.20 24.24 11.41
CA LEU A 491 -10.92 23.21 12.16
C LEU A 491 -10.10 21.93 12.32
N ARG A 492 -10.19 21.28 13.49
CA ARG A 492 -9.55 20.00 13.82
C ARG A 492 -10.55 19.08 14.54
N GLY A 493 -10.54 17.80 14.21
CA GLY A 493 -11.49 16.82 14.75
C GLY A 493 -11.67 15.59 13.84
N ILE A 494 -12.07 14.46 14.41
CA ILE A 494 -12.32 13.22 13.66
C ILE A 494 -13.55 13.32 12.72
N MET A 495 -13.67 12.41 11.77
CA MET A 495 -14.88 12.33 10.92
C MET A 495 -16.11 12.10 11.80
N GLY A 496 -17.25 12.73 11.47
CA GLY A 496 -18.47 12.64 12.29
C GLY A 496 -18.49 13.58 13.50
N SER A 497 -17.41 14.31 13.81
CA SER A 497 -17.38 15.20 14.98
C SER A 497 -18.26 16.46 14.87
N GLY A 498 -18.68 16.84 13.65
CA GLY A 498 -19.49 18.04 13.41
C GLY A 498 -18.75 19.23 12.79
N LYS A 499 -17.46 19.08 12.48
CA LYS A 499 -16.61 20.13 11.87
C LYS A 499 -17.27 20.84 10.69
N THR A 500 -17.66 20.10 9.66
CA THR A 500 -18.22 20.68 8.43
C THR A 500 -19.51 21.44 8.67
N THR A 501 -20.34 20.98 9.62
CA THR A 501 -21.55 21.70 10.04
C THR A 501 -21.20 23.03 10.69
N LEU A 502 -20.27 23.02 11.65
CA LEU A 502 -19.78 24.23 12.32
C LEU A 502 -19.11 25.20 11.33
N ALA A 503 -18.28 24.68 10.43
CA ALA A 503 -17.56 25.48 9.44
C ALA A 503 -18.51 26.22 8.50
N ARG A 504 -19.57 25.54 8.03
CA ARG A 504 -20.59 26.16 7.16
C ARG A 504 -21.40 27.23 7.91
N ALA A 505 -21.76 26.98 9.17
CA ALA A 505 -22.45 27.97 10.00
C ALA A 505 -21.59 29.23 10.20
N LEU A 506 -20.32 29.06 10.59
CA LEU A 506 -19.35 30.16 10.74
C LEU A 506 -19.14 30.91 9.42
N ALA A 507 -19.02 30.20 8.30
CA ALA A 507 -18.83 30.83 7.01
C ALA A 507 -20.04 31.67 6.58
N SER A 508 -21.25 31.16 6.84
CA SER A 508 -22.49 31.90 6.57
C SER A 508 -22.58 33.18 7.42
N GLU A 509 -22.35 33.07 8.72
CA GLU A 509 -22.49 34.20 9.64
C GLU A 509 -21.43 35.28 9.43
N LEU A 510 -20.18 34.87 9.35
CA LEU A 510 -19.03 35.77 9.24
C LEU A 510 -18.78 36.23 7.80
N LYS A 511 -19.64 35.84 6.85
CA LYS A 511 -19.47 36.06 5.40
C LYS A 511 -18.07 35.62 4.93
N ALA A 512 -17.60 34.49 5.46
CA ALA A 512 -16.25 33.98 5.25
C ALA A 512 -16.14 33.18 3.95
N ALA A 513 -14.92 33.10 3.39
CA ALA A 513 -14.63 32.08 2.40
C ALA A 513 -14.44 30.73 3.11
N TYR A 514 -15.24 29.73 2.70
CA TYR A 514 -15.14 28.35 3.16
C TYR A 514 -14.33 27.52 2.17
N ILE A 515 -13.26 26.89 2.66
CA ILE A 515 -12.36 26.06 1.86
C ILE A 515 -12.30 24.67 2.49
N SER A 516 -12.77 23.65 1.76
CA SER A 516 -12.78 22.26 2.22
C SER A 516 -11.77 21.42 1.47
N GLN A 517 -11.00 20.59 2.18
CA GLN A 517 -10.14 19.61 1.52
C GLN A 517 -10.96 18.53 0.81
N ASP A 518 -12.20 18.26 1.23
CA ASP A 518 -13.08 17.27 0.61
C ASP A 518 -13.50 17.68 -0.80
N ASP A 519 -13.53 18.98 -1.11
CA ASP A 519 -13.83 19.48 -2.46
C ASP A 519 -12.79 19.01 -3.49
N TYR A 520 -11.58 18.68 -3.03
CA TYR A 520 -10.45 18.19 -3.85
C TYR A 520 -10.28 16.66 -3.82
N ALA A 521 -11.27 15.89 -3.34
CA ALA A 521 -11.17 14.44 -3.22
C ALA A 521 -10.78 13.74 -4.54
N HIS A 522 -11.15 14.33 -5.68
CA HIS A 522 -10.93 13.84 -7.03
C HIS A 522 -9.49 14.04 -7.56
N HIS A 523 -8.66 14.89 -6.94
CA HIS A 523 -7.30 15.18 -7.42
C HIS A 523 -6.24 14.11 -7.03
N GLY A 524 -6.61 13.00 -6.37
CA GLY A 524 -5.66 12.02 -5.82
C GLY A 524 -4.92 12.55 -4.57
N LYS A 525 -4.31 11.68 -3.75
CA LYS A 525 -3.87 12.04 -2.38
C LYS A 525 -2.90 13.24 -2.31
N ASP A 526 -1.88 13.28 -3.16
CA ASP A 526 -0.85 14.33 -3.09
C ASP A 526 -1.30 15.64 -3.74
N ALA A 527 -1.99 15.55 -4.88
CA ALA A 527 -2.53 16.74 -5.54
C ALA A 527 -3.77 17.31 -4.81
N ARG A 528 -4.54 16.49 -4.07
CA ARG A 528 -5.58 16.96 -3.15
C ARG A 528 -5.03 17.89 -2.07
N ARG A 529 -3.89 17.52 -1.47
CA ARG A 529 -3.17 18.36 -0.49
C ARG A 529 -2.68 19.65 -1.15
N ALA A 530 -2.03 19.55 -2.31
CA ALA A 530 -1.49 20.71 -3.02
C ALA A 530 -2.59 21.70 -3.46
N SER A 531 -3.71 21.21 -4.00
CA SER A 531 -4.83 22.05 -4.44
C SER A 531 -5.51 22.78 -3.28
N PHE A 532 -5.73 22.10 -2.15
CA PHE A 532 -6.25 22.75 -0.95
C PHE A 532 -5.32 23.86 -0.48
N LEU A 533 -4.01 23.60 -0.36
CA LEU A 533 -3.04 24.61 0.08
C LEU A 533 -2.90 25.77 -0.91
N GLU A 534 -3.05 25.50 -2.21
CA GLU A 534 -3.06 26.53 -3.24
C GLU A 534 -4.31 27.42 -3.15
N GLU A 535 -5.49 26.86 -2.90
CA GLU A 535 -6.70 27.67 -2.68
C GLU A 535 -6.57 28.54 -1.43
N VAL A 536 -6.04 27.99 -0.33
CA VAL A 536 -5.74 28.76 0.89
C VAL A 536 -4.75 29.91 0.59
N ARG A 537 -3.72 29.64 -0.22
CA ARG A 537 -2.74 30.65 -0.66
C ARG A 537 -3.36 31.73 -1.53
N GLN A 538 -4.39 31.41 -2.32
CA GLN A 538 -5.03 32.35 -3.24
C GLN A 538 -6.20 33.12 -2.61
N ALA A 539 -6.75 32.65 -1.49
CA ALA A 539 -7.92 33.27 -0.88
C ALA A 539 -7.66 34.70 -0.38
N THR A 540 -8.56 35.63 -0.71
CA THR A 540 -8.45 37.06 -0.39
C THR A 540 -9.54 37.59 0.55
N ALA A 541 -10.46 36.72 0.99
CA ALA A 541 -11.53 37.12 1.90
C ALA A 541 -10.98 37.56 3.27
N SER A 542 -11.66 38.49 3.94
CA SER A 542 -11.28 38.97 5.29
C SER A 542 -11.41 37.89 6.37
N VAL A 543 -12.23 36.86 6.13
CA VAL A 543 -12.36 35.68 6.99
C VAL A 543 -12.22 34.43 6.14
N LEU A 544 -11.38 33.49 6.59
CA LEU A 544 -11.25 32.16 6.03
C LEU A 544 -11.70 31.11 7.04
N VAL A 545 -12.46 30.12 6.57
CA VAL A 545 -12.80 28.92 7.33
C VAL A 545 -12.24 27.71 6.61
N LEU A 546 -11.26 27.05 7.22
CA LEU A 546 -10.47 25.97 6.63
C LEU A 546 -10.90 24.62 7.23
N ASP A 547 -11.59 23.80 6.43
CA ASP A 547 -12.10 22.49 6.81
C ASP A 547 -11.22 21.36 6.25
N ARG A 548 -10.33 20.86 7.10
CA ARG A 548 -9.46 19.71 6.87
C ARG A 548 -9.46 18.85 8.14
N VAL A 549 -9.17 17.56 8.02
CA VAL A 549 -9.13 16.65 9.18
C VAL A 549 -8.11 17.13 10.24
N ASN A 550 -6.97 17.69 9.81
CA ASN A 550 -5.96 18.35 10.65
C ASN A 550 -5.47 17.55 11.88
N SER A 551 -5.59 16.21 11.83
CA SER A 551 -5.13 15.30 12.88
C SER A 551 -3.62 15.34 13.13
N LEU A 552 -2.82 15.55 12.09
CA LEU A 552 -1.35 15.57 12.18
C LEU A 552 -0.80 17.01 12.28
N ARG A 553 0.24 17.21 13.08
CA ARG A 553 1.00 18.46 13.24
C ARG A 553 1.49 18.99 11.91
N ARG A 554 2.03 18.12 11.04
CA ARG A 554 2.46 18.53 9.69
C ARG A 554 1.34 19.20 8.88
N HIS A 555 0.08 18.75 9.02
CA HIS A 555 -1.04 19.33 8.27
C HIS A 555 -1.33 20.77 8.73
N ARG A 556 -1.15 21.02 10.03
CA ARG A 556 -1.36 22.33 10.65
C ARG A 556 -0.22 23.29 10.34
N ALA A 557 1.02 22.80 10.38
CA ALA A 557 2.20 23.55 9.98
C ALA A 557 2.13 23.99 8.51
N GLU A 558 1.75 23.10 7.60
CA GLU A 558 1.55 23.42 6.17
C GLU A 558 0.53 24.54 5.94
N ILE A 559 -0.55 24.55 6.74
CA ILE A 559 -1.57 25.61 6.65
C ILE A 559 -0.97 26.94 7.10
N LEU A 560 -0.28 26.97 8.24
CA LEU A 560 0.39 28.18 8.73
C LEU A 560 1.45 28.68 7.75
N GLU A 561 2.20 27.79 7.11
CA GLU A 561 3.22 28.13 6.11
C GLU A 561 2.62 28.86 4.91
N VAL A 562 1.43 28.48 4.44
CA VAL A 562 0.80 29.13 3.27
C VAL A 562 -0.01 30.38 3.64
N LEU A 563 -0.36 30.52 4.92
CA LEU A 563 -1.03 31.70 5.48
C LEU A 563 -0.01 32.83 5.69
N HIS A 564 0.42 33.47 4.60
CA HIS A 564 1.27 34.66 4.64
C HIS A 564 0.46 35.96 4.75
N GLY A 565 1.07 36.98 5.38
CA GLY A 565 0.54 38.35 5.51
C GLY A 565 -0.23 38.60 6.81
N ASP A 566 -0.59 39.87 7.04
CA ASP A 566 -1.22 40.33 8.28
C ASP A 566 -2.55 39.61 8.56
N GLY A 567 -2.68 39.03 9.76
CA GLY A 567 -3.87 38.30 10.16
C GLY A 567 -3.64 37.36 11.34
N THR A 568 -4.73 36.88 11.94
CA THR A 568 -4.71 35.97 13.08
C THR A 568 -5.30 34.63 12.67
N ALA A 569 -4.54 33.54 12.87
CA ALA A 569 -5.10 32.20 12.80
C ALA A 569 -5.84 31.89 14.11
N VAL A 570 -6.75 30.91 14.11
CA VAL A 570 -7.35 30.35 15.32
C VAL A 570 -7.59 28.86 15.08
N LEU A 571 -7.08 28.00 15.96
CA LEU A 571 -7.32 26.56 15.89
C LEU A 571 -8.61 26.22 16.63
N LEU A 572 -9.59 25.63 15.95
CA LEU A 572 -10.84 25.14 16.52
C LEU A 572 -10.78 23.61 16.65
N SER A 573 -10.61 23.08 17.86
CA SER A 573 -10.55 21.63 18.10
C SER A 573 -11.83 21.10 18.70
N LEU A 574 -12.51 20.21 17.98
CA LEU A 574 -13.69 19.50 18.49
C LEU A 574 -13.23 18.32 19.35
N HIS A 575 -13.72 18.25 20.59
CA HIS A 575 -13.37 17.22 21.56
C HIS A 575 -14.61 16.78 22.35
N HIS A 576 -14.55 15.57 22.93
CA HIS A 576 -15.59 15.08 23.83
C HIS A 576 -15.18 15.34 25.29
N PRO A 577 -16.06 15.86 26.16
CA PRO A 577 -15.71 16.27 27.53
C PRO A 577 -15.35 15.10 28.45
N LEU A 578 -15.82 13.89 28.12
CA LEU A 578 -15.44 12.66 28.83
C LEU A 578 -14.10 12.06 28.38
N ASP A 579 -13.48 12.59 27.31
CA ASP A 579 -12.17 12.10 26.89
C ASP A 579 -11.07 12.75 27.77
N PRO A 580 -9.98 12.02 28.08
CA PRO A 580 -8.89 12.55 28.90
C PRO A 580 -8.30 13.86 28.34
N PRO A 581 -7.81 14.77 29.21
CA PRO A 581 -7.09 15.96 28.77
C PRO A 581 -5.94 15.60 27.81
N GLY A 582 -5.85 16.32 26.69
CA GLY A 582 -4.87 16.03 25.62
C GLY A 582 -5.30 14.95 24.61
N GLN A 583 -6.44 14.29 24.81
CA GLN A 583 -6.97 13.28 23.90
C GLN A 583 -8.26 13.76 23.21
N ASP A 584 -8.14 14.54 22.14
CA ASP A 584 -9.31 15.11 21.43
C ASP A 584 -10.08 14.10 20.54
N ALA A 585 -9.68 12.83 20.56
CA ALA A 585 -10.31 11.73 19.83
C ALA A 585 -10.30 10.42 20.65
N GLY A 586 -10.78 10.48 21.89
CA GLY A 586 -10.92 9.31 22.74
C GLY A 586 -12.19 8.50 22.46
N GLU A 587 -12.52 7.59 23.39
CA GLU A 587 -13.65 6.66 23.24
C GLU A 587 -15.01 7.39 23.26
N GLY A 588 -15.12 8.53 23.95
CA GLY A 588 -16.30 9.38 23.92
C GLY A 588 -16.52 10.00 22.53
N ALA A 589 -15.47 10.61 21.96
CA ALA A 589 -15.53 11.19 20.63
C ALA A 589 -15.83 10.14 19.55
N LEU A 590 -15.20 8.96 19.62
CA LEU A 590 -15.41 7.87 18.67
C LEU A 590 -16.86 7.38 18.65
N ARG A 591 -17.44 7.07 19.82
CA ARG A 591 -18.82 6.59 19.92
C ARG A 591 -19.83 7.61 19.42
N LEU A 592 -19.64 8.88 19.76
CA LEU A 592 -20.54 9.95 19.30
C LEU A 592 -20.42 10.18 17.79
N ALA A 593 -19.20 10.17 17.25
CA ALA A 593 -18.96 10.29 15.81
C ALA A 593 -19.58 9.13 15.03
N GLU A 594 -19.41 7.90 15.50
CA GLU A 594 -19.99 6.70 14.90
C GLU A 594 -21.52 6.77 14.89
N THR A 595 -22.13 7.09 16.04
CA THR A 595 -23.59 7.28 16.15
C THR A 595 -24.10 8.31 15.15
N ARG A 596 -23.41 9.45 15.03
CA ARG A 596 -23.78 10.52 14.09
C ARG A 596 -23.64 10.11 12.63
N ILE A 597 -22.70 9.23 12.29
CA ILE A 597 -22.49 8.76 10.91
C ILE A 597 -23.51 7.67 10.56
N LEU A 598 -23.80 6.74 11.48
CA LEU A 598 -24.82 5.70 11.28
C LEU A 598 -26.23 6.27 11.08
N GLN A 599 -26.53 7.41 11.72
CA GLN A 599 -27.80 8.11 11.56
C GLN A 599 -27.93 8.88 10.22
N ARG A 600 -26.89 8.91 9.37
CA ARG A 600 -26.89 9.63 8.08
C ARG A 600 -27.02 8.66 6.91
N ALA A 601 -28.00 8.91 6.04
CA ALA A 601 -28.29 8.05 4.89
C ALA A 601 -27.27 8.17 3.75
N ASP A 602 -26.63 9.34 3.56
CA ASP A 602 -25.55 9.54 2.58
C ASP A 602 -24.67 10.75 2.96
N HIS A 603 -23.34 10.58 2.94
CA HIS A 603 -22.38 11.65 3.22
C HIS A 603 -21.14 11.51 2.33
N GLN A 604 -20.60 12.64 1.87
CA GLN A 604 -19.46 12.70 0.92
C GLN A 604 -18.19 11.98 1.41
N THR A 605 -17.94 11.96 2.72
CA THR A 605 -16.72 11.38 3.30
C THR A 605 -16.86 9.92 3.76
N LEU A 606 -18.00 9.53 4.38
CA LEU A 606 -18.25 8.18 4.92
C LEU A 606 -19.76 7.89 5.00
N SER A 607 -20.22 6.79 4.40
CA SER A 607 -21.62 6.35 4.49
C SER A 607 -21.87 5.47 5.72
N GLY A 608 -23.08 5.55 6.30
CA GLY A 608 -23.50 4.77 7.47
C GLY A 608 -23.59 3.25 7.21
N ASN A 609 -23.67 2.83 5.94
CA ASN A 609 -23.82 1.42 5.56
C ASN A 609 -22.48 0.65 5.48
N ARG A 610 -21.36 1.29 5.91
CA ARG A 610 -20.04 0.68 5.86
C ARG A 610 -19.82 -0.28 7.03
N THR A 611 -19.48 -1.53 6.72
CA THR A 611 -19.13 -2.56 7.72
C THR A 611 -17.80 -2.29 8.45
N ASP A 612 -16.98 -1.36 7.95
CA ASP A 612 -15.66 -1.00 8.50
C ASP A 612 -15.64 0.39 9.19
N LEU A 613 -16.79 1.00 9.47
CA LEU A 613 -16.90 2.37 10.00
C LEU A 613 -16.10 2.59 11.31
N SER A 614 -16.27 1.73 12.31
CA SER A 614 -15.57 1.85 13.60
C SER A 614 -14.05 1.75 13.43
N SER A 615 -13.59 0.92 12.49
CA SER A 615 -12.17 0.74 12.17
C SER A 615 -11.57 2.00 11.55
N ILE A 616 -12.30 2.64 10.63
CA ILE A 616 -11.88 3.89 9.99
C ILE A 616 -11.79 5.04 11.01
N LEU A 617 -12.78 5.16 11.90
CA LEU A 617 -12.80 6.18 12.94
C LEU A 617 -11.64 5.97 13.92
N ARG A 618 -11.41 4.74 14.40
CA ARG A 618 -10.25 4.40 15.24
C ARG A 618 -8.92 4.68 14.55
N CYS A 619 -8.80 4.36 13.26
CA CYS A 619 -7.59 4.69 12.51
C CYS A 619 -7.32 6.20 12.47
N THR A 620 -8.36 7.02 12.36
CA THR A 620 -8.23 8.49 12.33
C THR A 620 -7.92 9.07 13.71
N ALA A 621 -8.52 8.51 14.76
CA ALA A 621 -8.25 8.85 16.15
C ALA A 621 -6.81 8.50 16.56
N ASN A 622 -6.33 7.31 16.19
CA ASN A 622 -4.96 6.86 16.50
C ASN A 622 -3.87 7.69 15.81
N LEU A 623 -4.21 8.37 14.71
CA LEU A 623 -3.33 9.29 13.99
C LEU A 623 -3.44 10.73 14.49
N MET A 624 -4.29 11.02 15.48
CA MET A 624 -4.46 12.37 16.00
C MET A 624 -3.32 12.72 16.95
N GLU A 625 -2.49 13.65 16.53
CA GLU A 625 -1.40 14.18 17.37
C GLU A 625 -1.96 15.27 18.30
N PRO A 626 -1.47 15.34 19.55
CA PRO A 626 -1.84 16.40 20.48
C PRO A 626 -1.37 17.76 19.98
N VAL A 627 -2.11 18.82 20.36
CA VAL A 627 -1.71 20.21 20.12
C VAL A 627 -0.69 20.58 21.20
N THR A 628 0.46 21.13 20.80
CA THR A 628 1.50 21.60 21.73
C THR A 628 1.39 23.09 21.98
N ASP A 629 1.99 23.58 23.07
CA ASP A 629 2.03 25.01 23.38
C ASP A 629 2.68 25.84 22.27
N ALA A 630 3.71 25.28 21.61
CA ALA A 630 4.34 25.92 20.45
C ALA A 630 3.37 26.06 19.27
N GLU A 631 2.46 25.10 19.06
CA GLU A 631 1.41 25.22 18.05
C GLU A 631 0.36 26.25 18.47
N VAL A 632 -0.05 26.28 19.74
CA VAL A 632 -0.98 27.30 20.24
C VAL A 632 -0.41 28.71 20.02
N ALA A 633 0.87 28.91 20.31
CA ALA A 633 1.57 30.17 20.07
C ALA A 633 1.59 30.55 18.58
N ALA A 634 1.83 29.59 17.68
CA ALA A 634 1.85 29.82 16.24
C ALA A 634 0.44 30.09 15.65
N PHE A 635 -0.60 29.48 16.23
CA PHE A 635 -1.98 29.69 15.83
C PHE A 635 -2.61 30.94 16.45
N GLY A 636 -1.96 31.70 17.33
CA GLY A 636 -2.52 32.91 17.96
C GLY A 636 -3.62 32.66 19.00
N ALA A 637 -4.50 31.68 18.78
CA ALA A 637 -5.48 31.19 19.76
C ALA A 637 -5.88 29.73 19.48
N HIS A 638 -6.30 29.02 20.54
CA HIS A 638 -6.83 27.66 20.47
C HIS A 638 -8.15 27.57 21.23
N ILE A 639 -9.24 27.32 20.51
CA ILE A 639 -10.58 27.14 21.09
C ILE A 639 -10.93 25.65 21.07
N ARG A 640 -11.26 25.10 22.23
CA ARG A 640 -11.73 23.71 22.38
C ARG A 640 -13.25 23.70 22.40
N VAL A 641 -13.85 23.13 21.36
CA VAL A 641 -15.30 23.07 21.18
C VAL A 641 -15.80 21.71 21.67
N ASP A 642 -16.76 21.72 22.60
CA ASP A 642 -17.43 20.50 23.04
C ASP A 642 -18.31 19.96 21.91
N MET A 643 -17.96 18.78 21.42
CA MET A 643 -18.67 18.18 20.29
C MET A 643 -20.03 17.58 20.67
N THR A 644 -20.39 17.51 21.95
CA THR A 644 -21.72 17.07 22.43
C THR A 644 -22.77 18.18 22.30
N LEU A 645 -22.34 19.43 22.21
CA LEU A 645 -23.22 20.58 21.97
C LEU A 645 -24.04 20.42 20.69
N SER A 646 -25.22 21.03 20.67
CA SER A 646 -25.99 21.16 19.44
C SER A 646 -25.20 22.01 18.44
N PRO A 647 -25.44 21.89 17.12
CA PRO A 647 -24.76 22.73 16.13
C PRO A 647 -24.94 24.24 16.37
N GLN A 648 -26.08 24.65 16.93
CA GLN A 648 -26.38 26.05 17.26
C GLN A 648 -25.57 26.51 18.48
N ASP A 649 -25.50 25.69 19.52
CA ASP A 649 -24.74 26.01 20.73
C ASP A 649 -23.23 26.01 20.49
N ALA A 650 -22.72 25.05 19.72
CA ALA A 650 -21.31 25.00 19.34
C ALA A 650 -20.90 26.24 18.50
N PHE A 651 -21.80 26.71 17.65
CA PHE A 651 -21.61 27.92 16.86
C PHE A 651 -21.65 29.19 17.74
N ALA A 652 -22.65 29.33 18.60
CA ALA A 652 -22.75 30.45 19.54
C ALA A 652 -21.53 30.53 20.45
N PHE A 653 -21.10 29.38 21.00
CA PHE A 653 -19.89 29.25 21.80
C PHE A 653 -18.65 29.77 21.06
N VAL A 654 -18.42 29.35 19.81
CA VAL A 654 -17.25 29.81 19.05
C VAL A 654 -17.29 31.33 18.83
N LEU A 655 -18.45 31.90 18.53
CA LEU A 655 -18.58 33.35 18.34
C LEU A 655 -18.32 34.14 19.62
N GLU A 656 -18.85 33.69 20.76
CA GLU A 656 -18.55 34.28 22.08
C GLU A 656 -17.06 34.20 22.41
N GLN A 657 -16.40 33.09 22.07
CA GLN A 657 -14.95 32.96 22.25
C GLN A 657 -14.18 33.93 21.33
N LEU A 658 -14.57 34.07 20.07
CA LEU A 658 -13.96 35.06 19.15
C LEU A 658 -14.19 36.51 19.63
N GLU A 659 -15.33 36.80 20.22
CA GLU A 659 -15.63 38.10 20.86
C GLU A 659 -14.73 38.36 22.06
N SER A 660 -14.56 37.37 22.93
CA SER A 660 -13.68 37.46 24.11
C SER A 660 -12.20 37.68 23.73
N LEU A 661 -11.78 37.17 22.57
CA LEU A 661 -10.45 37.36 22.00
C LEU A 661 -10.31 38.70 21.25
N GLY A 662 -11.38 39.50 21.16
CA GLY A 662 -11.38 40.77 20.42
C GLY A 662 -11.26 40.58 18.90
N LEU A 663 -11.53 39.38 18.39
CA LEU A 663 -11.45 39.03 16.96
C LEU A 663 -12.79 39.23 16.24
N ALA A 664 -13.89 39.30 16.99
CA ALA A 664 -15.22 39.59 16.50
C ALA A 664 -15.97 40.52 17.46
N GLU A 665 -16.97 41.25 16.97
CA GLU A 665 -17.90 42.02 17.79
C GLU A 665 -19.30 42.01 17.17
N ARG A 666 -20.33 42.23 17.98
CA ARG A 666 -21.67 42.51 17.46
C ARG A 666 -21.82 43.99 17.19
N ASN A 667 -22.23 44.35 15.98
CA ASN A 667 -22.63 45.72 15.67
C ASN A 667 -24.04 46.01 16.21
N ASP A 668 -24.47 47.28 16.13
CA ASP A 668 -25.79 47.75 16.61
C ASP A 668 -26.98 47.03 15.94
N ALA A 669 -26.77 46.38 14.79
CA ALA A 669 -27.76 45.56 14.09
C ALA A 669 -27.70 44.07 14.49
N ALA A 670 -26.98 43.73 15.57
CA ALA A 670 -26.70 42.38 16.04
C ALA A 670 -26.00 41.47 15.01
N GLN A 671 -25.34 42.04 14.01
CA GLN A 671 -24.52 41.30 13.05
C GLN A 671 -23.07 41.24 13.52
N TRP A 672 -22.41 40.12 13.27
CA TRP A 672 -20.99 39.97 13.59
C TRP A 672 -20.10 40.74 12.61
N ALA A 673 -19.25 41.58 13.16
CA ALA A 673 -18.17 42.26 12.45
C ALA A 673 -16.82 41.76 12.98
N ILE A 674 -15.84 41.66 12.10
CA ILE A 674 -14.50 41.19 12.45
C ILE A 674 -13.60 42.39 12.70
N ARG A 675 -12.80 42.33 13.77
CA ARG A 675 -11.82 43.37 14.10
C ARG A 675 -10.40 42.82 14.00
N ALA A 676 -9.51 43.63 13.43
CA ALA A 676 -8.09 43.43 13.67
C ALA A 676 -7.84 43.68 15.16
N PRO A 677 -7.07 42.82 15.85
CA PRO A 677 -6.70 43.07 17.22
C PRO A 677 -5.99 44.42 17.27
N PHE A 678 -6.44 45.31 18.17
CA PHE A 678 -5.57 46.37 18.66
C PHE A 678 -4.29 45.70 19.18
N PRO A 679 -3.11 46.34 19.13
CA PRO A 679 -1.89 45.78 19.71
C PRO A 679 -2.09 45.62 21.23
N PHE A 680 -2.67 44.49 21.62
CA PHE A 680 -2.87 44.04 22.97
C PHE A 680 -1.81 42.99 23.23
N ASP A 681 -1.06 43.20 24.32
CA ASP A 681 0.01 42.32 24.75
C ASP A 681 -0.61 41.02 25.28
N ILE A 682 -0.60 39.97 24.44
CA ILE A 682 -1.22 38.65 24.67
C ILE A 682 -0.63 37.95 25.91
N ALA A 683 0.48 38.45 26.47
CA ALA A 683 1.12 37.91 27.67
C ALA A 683 0.33 38.09 28.98
N SER A 684 -0.78 38.83 29.00
CA SER A 684 -1.49 39.19 30.25
C SER A 684 -2.79 38.44 30.55
N ALA A 685 -3.20 37.46 29.72
CA ALA A 685 -4.46 36.72 29.89
C ALA A 685 -4.32 35.18 29.78
N GLN A 686 -3.27 34.61 30.38
CA GLN A 686 -3.16 33.17 30.66
C GLN A 686 -3.27 32.88 32.16
#